data_AF-A0A1V9Z4D2-F1
#
_entry.id   AF-A0A1V9Z4D2-F1
#
_cell.length_a   1.000
_cell.length_b   1.000
_cell.length_c   1.000
_cell.angle_alpha   90.00
_cell.angle_beta   90.00
_cell.angle_gamma   90.00
#
_symmetry.space_group_name_H-M   'P 1'
#
loop_
_entity.id
_entity.type
_entity.pdbx_description
1 polymer ?
#
loop_
_entity_poly.entity_id
_entity_poly.type
_entity_poly.pdbx_seq_one_letter_code
_entity_poly.pdbx_strand_id
1 'polypeptide(L)'
;MSTHAVTGRERDSTRVTRSIAELRRVAADTYAQDKATDLLSRLAAGSTYVDEDETSRWNAQVAPTSDLSPWPAALRSLAGAPDAKFGLFHALRHAYLIHGTTLYLWDYSRASDNIVTCPATPDPILAVGVTAPLPGTLFSDVVRHLLVLVTEKEVRLLAMVADKSTGGWKVQDTLMQTPVPPTTMLSSVICSLSRRIFLGGVDGALYEYVYHPHLPKPPATEKVRSVRLATSHWNQYLPPVVRDLLAPAQSAIVQLLHDDRRQVVWARHSTGHVSVYDARAKDVVSIAYAIVDPELVALSLVTDDDASVQAVATTAHGVRLFLAATTDSCRVVFSHPPPPAVVAVDCAAYASGVAFFGHGTQLVSAAADVGLAATHRERVQTHAVLGAKMVVEETSLVPSAPVPVSSLKRSATGGPAPAPALDFLRTSSHELSTQFAASTPRAFVCLSAGGVQFWSKQRPLDHLRALLTNASAPLSPTSPLVASYGPAAVACMLFALACDPAPPRPPAHLLSLIFDIGGHPRGDEHSAHYTGLVRVVVRFLSPIWRAALAQAAPKPATAYVPVLAKAQLERPRDQLCRLRQLLEHVAVPYAVAIHATTAPTDGGMLATEQRALQDVHTWIGRCIAACEALLLVHAHPTAWTHVASLAFYDVVGTDAGAAALQAMLLAAAKETPAVVPTALARCGAFFSLADAGPFQGTDALSRAKAAATPAARDAALNEALAAFVAAAPTWPAGPDAVDHLRRLAKDFELCAFWRGLVELTVAVAARFSAHSAAQRQCYDGLVDALVRLAEHGDAELSAARAVVSLVVASPDVHLQEVVLAAVVAGGHKAWLVGCPVTPTVKAVLAADTDWLAALCLEHGEYEEAATVLWTAAHDLSVRRPIGDRAQWVARALSSIQHTTNATHAQDIQDALDVFQAQTRLAAAFRAHNLGTPEVQGALEFDILDMSTLYHQYALPYERYEDCLRIMHACKFYEPHTIVELWKRALYSLLPQVADCDAPAGAAVAAWLDAKYADARLGAITAMSSAFEAGEWQRSVGHLVVSLGRALHPSPVFPVEWLVAELEAIAHRARSVGGAPVWMPVHLFVDLGLPAADVLAWYLHMLAATDTTPEKLQYLRGIVALAPSVTSPPSQLATAIARAQAWLASAAPGTRSRP
;
A
#
# COMPACT_ATOMS: atom_id res chain seq x y z
N MET A 1 4.09 12.25 -19.73
CA MET A 1 4.78 12.11 -18.43
C MET A 1 5.50 10.77 -18.24
N SER A 2 5.02 9.64 -18.79
CA SER A 2 5.70 8.34 -18.62
C SER A 2 7.09 8.26 -19.26
N THR A 3 7.30 8.87 -20.44
CA THR A 3 8.60 8.88 -21.15
C THR A 3 9.67 9.71 -20.43
N HIS A 4 9.30 10.80 -19.75
CA HIS A 4 10.22 11.58 -18.91
C HIS A 4 10.56 10.88 -17.58
N ALA A 5 9.64 10.10 -17.02
CA ALA A 5 9.89 9.32 -15.81
C ALA A 5 10.82 8.12 -16.07
N VAL A 6 10.69 7.46 -17.24
CA VAL A 6 11.57 6.36 -17.66
C VAL A 6 12.99 6.87 -17.92
N THR A 7 13.15 7.98 -18.66
CA THR A 7 14.47 8.60 -18.90
C THR A 7 15.12 9.17 -17.64
N GLY A 8 14.32 9.61 -16.66
CA GLY A 8 14.80 10.00 -15.33
C GLY A 8 15.33 8.81 -14.51
N ARG A 9 14.57 7.70 -14.44
CA ARG A 9 14.99 6.47 -13.76
C ARG A 9 16.25 5.84 -14.35
N GLU A 10 16.40 5.84 -15.67
CA GLU A 10 17.61 5.35 -16.34
C GLU A 10 18.85 6.21 -16.02
N ARG A 11 18.68 7.54 -15.95
CA ARG A 11 19.75 8.46 -15.53
C ARG A 11 20.13 8.27 -14.05
N ASP A 12 19.18 7.98 -13.18
CA ASP A 12 19.48 7.73 -11.76
C ASP A 12 20.13 6.35 -11.53
N SER A 13 19.71 5.30 -12.26
CA SER A 13 20.33 3.98 -12.20
C SER A 13 21.80 4.00 -12.67
N THR A 14 22.10 4.76 -13.73
CA THR A 14 23.48 4.94 -14.21
C THR A 14 24.35 5.75 -13.24
N ARG A 15 23.81 6.75 -12.52
CA ARG A 15 24.51 7.48 -11.45
C ARG A 15 24.82 6.59 -10.24
N VAL A 16 23.85 5.79 -9.82
CA VAL A 16 24.00 4.82 -8.72
C VAL A 16 25.12 3.82 -9.05
N THR A 17 25.10 3.28 -10.27
CA THR A 17 26.12 2.30 -10.72
C THR A 17 27.53 2.89 -10.70
N ARG A 18 27.72 4.13 -11.17
CA ARG A 18 29.01 4.84 -11.13
C ARG A 18 29.48 5.11 -9.69
N SER A 19 28.57 5.55 -8.81
CA SER A 19 28.88 5.79 -7.39
C SER A 19 29.33 4.52 -6.67
N ILE A 20 28.67 3.39 -6.93
CA ILE A 20 29.03 2.08 -6.37
C ILE A 20 30.40 1.62 -6.89
N ALA A 21 30.70 1.85 -8.17
CA ALA A 21 31.99 1.51 -8.75
C ALA A 21 33.13 2.28 -8.06
N GLU A 22 32.96 3.60 -7.85
CA GLU A 22 33.95 4.42 -7.12
C GLU A 22 34.11 4.00 -5.67
N LEU A 23 33.00 3.72 -4.96
CA LEU A 23 33.05 3.21 -3.58
C LEU A 23 33.84 1.90 -3.50
N ARG A 24 33.63 0.98 -4.46
CA ARG A 24 34.37 -0.29 -4.53
C ARG A 24 35.85 -0.09 -4.82
N ARG A 25 36.19 0.82 -5.74
CA ARG A 25 37.59 1.15 -6.06
C ARG A 25 38.32 1.69 -4.83
N VAL A 26 37.77 2.75 -4.20
CA VAL A 26 38.39 3.37 -3.01
C VAL A 26 38.44 2.40 -1.83
N ALA A 27 37.46 1.50 -1.73
CA ALA A 27 37.52 0.44 -0.74
C ALA A 27 38.65 -0.55 -1.02
N ALA A 28 38.78 -1.08 -2.25
CA ALA A 28 39.89 -1.95 -2.61
C ALA A 28 41.26 -1.29 -2.35
N ASP A 29 41.39 0.01 -2.65
CA ASP A 29 42.60 0.78 -2.34
C ASP A 29 42.84 0.88 -0.82
N THR A 30 41.78 1.10 -0.04
CA THR A 30 41.87 1.14 1.44
C THR A 30 42.26 -0.23 2.01
N TYR A 31 41.77 -1.34 1.42
CA TYR A 31 42.16 -2.69 1.82
C TYR A 31 43.63 -2.96 1.54
N ALA A 32 44.08 -2.66 0.32
CA ALA A 32 45.46 -2.85 -0.08
C ALA A 32 46.39 -2.04 0.83
N GLN A 33 45.97 -0.82 1.19
CA GLN A 33 46.66 0.04 2.13
C GLN A 33 46.71 -0.57 3.53
N ASP A 34 45.57 -0.96 4.11
CA ASP A 34 45.49 -1.57 5.45
C ASP A 34 46.32 -2.87 5.54
N LYS A 35 46.30 -3.70 4.48
CA LYS A 35 47.10 -4.92 4.39
C LYS A 35 48.61 -4.63 4.28
N ALA A 36 48.99 -3.59 3.56
CA ALA A 36 50.40 -3.15 3.48
C ALA A 36 50.88 -2.47 4.77
N THR A 37 49.96 -2.05 5.64
CA THR A 37 50.26 -1.41 6.93
C THR A 37 50.05 -2.34 8.12
N ASP A 38 50.04 -3.66 7.92
CA ASP A 38 49.90 -4.63 9.01
C ASP A 38 50.93 -4.38 10.12
N LEU A 39 50.43 -4.30 11.35
CA LEU A 39 51.21 -3.94 12.54
C LEU A 39 52.32 -4.97 12.81
N LEU A 40 52.00 -6.25 12.76
CA LEU A 40 52.96 -7.31 13.11
C LEU A 40 54.10 -7.38 12.10
N SER A 41 53.79 -7.26 10.82
CA SER A 41 54.81 -7.21 9.75
C SER A 41 55.80 -6.06 9.93
N ARG A 42 55.32 -4.91 10.42
CA ARG A 42 56.14 -3.70 10.63
C ARG A 42 56.98 -3.78 11.90
N LEU A 43 56.43 -4.33 12.97
CA LEU A 43 57.19 -4.60 14.19
C LEU A 43 58.37 -5.54 13.91
N ALA A 44 58.18 -6.54 13.04
CA ALA A 44 59.25 -7.43 12.60
C ALA A 44 60.34 -6.74 11.75
N ALA A 45 60.00 -5.68 11.02
CA ALA A 45 60.93 -4.91 10.19
C ALA A 45 61.79 -3.90 10.98
N GLY A 46 61.51 -3.72 12.28
CA GLY A 46 62.18 -2.79 13.18
C GLY A 46 61.42 -1.48 13.36
N SER A 47 61.46 -0.93 14.58
CA SER A 47 60.81 0.34 14.92
C SER A 47 61.74 1.31 15.61
N THR A 48 61.49 2.61 15.45
CA THR A 48 62.12 3.65 16.25
C THR A 48 61.21 4.04 17.41
N TYR A 49 61.78 4.14 18.61
CA TYR A 49 61.08 4.71 19.76
C TYR A 49 61.13 6.23 19.68
N VAL A 50 59.98 6.87 19.90
CA VAL A 50 59.86 8.32 19.98
C VAL A 50 59.34 8.66 21.38
N ASP A 51 60.14 9.41 22.14
CA ASP A 51 59.72 9.90 23.45
C ASP A 51 58.70 11.04 23.27
N GLU A 52 57.59 10.95 23.98
CA GLU A 52 56.52 11.95 23.93
C GLU A 52 56.87 13.15 24.82
N ASP A 53 57.86 13.95 24.42
CA ASP A 53 58.17 15.22 25.08
C ASP A 53 57.07 16.26 24.83
N GLU A 54 56.90 17.21 25.76
CA GLU A 54 56.01 18.39 25.64
C GLU A 54 56.25 19.20 24.35
N THR A 55 57.44 19.04 23.74
CA THR A 55 57.86 19.72 22.52
C THR A 55 57.33 19.08 21.23
N SER A 56 56.87 17.82 21.28
CA SER A 56 56.46 17.07 20.08
C SER A 56 55.16 17.58 19.45
N ARG A 57 54.32 18.35 20.19
CA ARG A 57 52.97 18.82 19.79
C ARG A 57 51.98 17.70 19.42
N TRP A 58 52.38 16.44 19.53
CA TRP A 58 51.48 15.30 19.44
C TRP A 58 51.11 14.90 20.86
N ASN A 59 49.81 14.76 21.12
CA ASN A 59 49.35 14.25 22.41
C ASN A 59 49.82 12.82 22.64
N ALA A 60 49.83 12.44 23.91
CA ALA A 60 50.09 11.09 24.35
C ALA A 60 49.20 10.06 23.65
N GLN A 61 49.81 9.03 23.06
CA GLN A 61 49.07 7.98 22.34
C GLN A 61 48.24 7.09 23.30
N VAL A 62 48.67 6.97 24.56
CA VAL A 62 47.93 6.29 25.62
C VAL A 62 47.90 7.22 26.83
N ALA A 63 46.69 7.61 27.22
CA ALA A 63 46.51 8.57 28.32
C ALA A 63 45.50 8.05 29.36
N PRO A 64 45.70 8.40 30.64
CA PRO A 64 44.72 8.11 31.67
C PRO A 64 43.43 8.93 31.41
N THR A 65 42.27 8.27 31.45
CA THR A 65 40.96 8.92 31.27
C THR A 65 40.31 9.33 32.59
N SER A 66 40.86 8.84 33.69
CA SER A 66 40.40 9.08 35.04
C SER A 66 41.60 9.25 35.98
N ASP A 67 41.42 10.02 37.04
CA ASP A 67 42.32 9.95 38.19
C ASP A 67 42.30 8.53 38.80
N LEU A 68 43.37 8.19 39.51
CA LEU A 68 43.46 6.92 40.23
C LEU A 68 42.34 6.83 41.27
N SER A 69 41.37 5.95 41.02
CA SER A 69 40.28 5.67 41.95
C SER A 69 40.81 4.72 43.04
N PRO A 70 40.95 5.17 44.29
CA PRO A 70 41.54 4.35 45.33
C PRO A 70 40.64 3.16 45.67
N TRP A 71 41.23 2.10 46.23
CA TRP A 71 40.44 1.02 46.82
C TRP A 71 39.42 1.57 47.83
N PRO A 72 38.22 0.94 47.93
CA PRO A 72 37.25 1.24 48.97
C PRO A 72 37.91 1.30 50.34
N ALA A 73 37.47 2.22 51.21
CA ALA A 73 38.13 2.46 52.50
C ALA A 73 38.32 1.16 53.32
N ALA A 74 37.36 0.24 53.25
CA ALA A 74 37.40 -1.06 53.92
C ALA A 74 38.45 -2.05 53.36
N LEU A 75 38.84 -1.92 52.10
CA LEU A 75 39.78 -2.83 51.43
C LEU A 75 41.18 -2.24 51.25
N ARG A 76 41.35 -0.92 51.47
CA ARG A 76 42.61 -0.21 51.18
C ARG A 76 43.81 -0.72 51.99
N SER A 77 43.64 -0.97 53.28
CA SER A 77 44.69 -1.54 54.12
C SER A 77 45.03 -2.98 53.71
N LEU A 78 44.02 -3.74 53.30
CA LEU A 78 44.18 -5.12 52.84
C LEU A 78 44.90 -5.20 51.50
N ALA A 79 44.59 -4.31 50.55
CA ALA A 79 45.22 -4.28 49.23
C ALA A 79 46.73 -3.95 49.28
N GLY A 80 47.17 -3.20 50.30
CA GLY A 80 48.58 -2.88 50.53
C GLY A 80 49.35 -3.97 51.29
N ALA A 81 48.70 -5.04 51.74
CA ALA A 81 49.35 -6.10 52.50
C ALA A 81 50.25 -6.97 51.59
N PRO A 82 51.39 -7.48 52.09
CA PRO A 82 52.35 -8.23 51.27
C PRO A 82 51.78 -9.54 50.71
N ASP A 83 50.90 -10.20 51.46
CA ASP A 83 50.21 -11.45 51.15
C ASP A 83 48.95 -11.27 50.29
N ALA A 84 48.51 -10.03 50.07
CA ALA A 84 47.35 -9.74 49.26
C ALA A 84 47.58 -10.09 47.78
N LYS A 85 46.60 -10.79 47.21
CA LYS A 85 46.50 -11.05 45.76
C LYS A 85 45.25 -10.38 45.23
N PHE A 86 45.36 -9.66 44.13
CA PHE A 86 44.22 -9.01 43.50
C PHE A 86 44.32 -9.14 41.98
N GLY A 87 43.18 -8.97 41.32
CA GLY A 87 43.08 -8.99 39.88
C GLY A 87 41.70 -8.53 39.42
N LEU A 88 41.43 -8.71 38.14
CA LEU A 88 40.22 -8.23 37.50
C LEU A 88 39.38 -9.41 37.00
N PHE A 89 38.06 -9.23 37.06
CA PHE A 89 37.10 -10.08 36.39
C PHE A 89 36.38 -9.24 35.33
N HIS A 90 36.95 -9.22 34.12
CA HIS A 90 36.39 -8.50 32.98
C HIS A 90 34.89 -8.80 32.76
N ALA A 91 34.49 -10.07 32.81
CA ALA A 91 33.11 -10.51 32.62
C ALA A 91 32.11 -9.90 33.61
N LEU A 92 32.57 -9.59 34.83
CA LEU A 92 31.74 -8.98 35.88
C LEU A 92 31.89 -7.46 35.94
N ARG A 93 32.95 -6.90 35.34
CA ARG A 93 33.43 -5.53 35.59
C ARG A 93 33.74 -5.29 37.08
N HIS A 94 34.30 -6.30 37.74
CA HIS A 94 34.64 -6.24 39.16
C HIS A 94 36.13 -6.53 39.37
N ALA A 95 36.73 -5.88 40.36
CA ALA A 95 38.05 -6.20 40.88
C ALA A 95 37.88 -7.19 42.02
N TYR A 96 38.83 -8.12 42.17
CA TYR A 96 38.84 -9.06 43.28
C TYR A 96 40.07 -8.84 44.16
N LEU A 97 39.91 -9.09 45.46
CA LEU A 97 40.97 -9.08 46.46
C LEU A 97 40.86 -10.35 47.30
N ILE A 98 41.95 -11.09 47.37
CA ILE A 98 42.13 -12.27 48.22
C ILE A 98 43.01 -11.87 49.39
N HIS A 99 42.51 -12.11 50.60
CA HIS A 99 43.29 -11.99 51.83
C HIS A 99 43.01 -13.22 52.70
N GLY A 100 44.02 -14.09 52.84
CA GLY A 100 43.91 -15.36 53.54
C GLY A 100 42.81 -16.26 52.97
N THR A 101 41.70 -16.38 53.70
CA THR A 101 40.58 -17.30 53.44
C THR A 101 39.35 -16.64 52.79
N THR A 102 39.38 -15.32 52.57
CA THR A 102 38.21 -14.55 52.14
C THR A 102 38.46 -13.85 50.81
N LEU A 103 37.46 -13.90 49.93
CA LEU A 103 37.43 -13.20 48.64
C LEU A 103 36.47 -12.01 48.71
N TYR A 104 36.98 -10.83 48.34
CA TYR A 104 36.20 -9.60 48.20
C TYR A 104 36.08 -9.24 46.73
N LEU A 105 34.90 -8.81 46.30
CA LEU A 105 34.66 -8.28 44.96
C LEU A 105 34.17 -6.84 45.06
N TRP A 106 34.67 -5.97 44.19
CA TRP A 106 34.32 -4.57 44.11
C TRP A 106 33.99 -4.16 42.67
N ASP A 107 32.83 -3.55 42.46
CA ASP A 107 32.44 -2.98 41.16
C ASP A 107 33.24 -1.69 40.89
N TYR A 108 34.28 -1.78 40.05
CA TYR A 108 35.10 -0.62 39.69
C TYR A 108 34.43 0.28 38.63
N SER A 109 33.30 -0.13 38.05
CA SER A 109 32.60 0.64 37.01
C SER A 109 31.65 1.69 37.56
N ARG A 110 31.25 1.55 38.83
CA ARG A 110 30.35 2.46 39.54
C ARG A 110 31.09 3.08 40.72
N ALA A 111 30.83 4.36 40.99
CA ALA A 111 31.30 5.03 42.22
C ALA A 111 30.49 4.56 43.45
N SER A 112 30.42 3.24 43.67
CA SER A 112 29.69 2.63 44.77
C SER A 112 30.64 1.87 45.68
N ASP A 113 30.50 2.07 46.99
CA ASP A 113 31.21 1.30 48.03
C ASP A 113 30.59 -0.10 48.24
N ASN A 114 29.87 -0.64 47.26
CA ASN A 114 29.25 -1.95 47.38
C ASN A 114 30.30 -3.05 47.22
N ILE A 115 30.72 -3.62 48.35
CA ILE A 115 31.68 -4.72 48.41
C ILE A 115 30.92 -6.03 48.59
N VAL A 116 31.08 -6.94 47.63
CA VAL A 116 30.53 -8.29 47.75
C VAL A 116 31.57 -9.16 48.45
N THR A 117 31.27 -9.56 49.69
CA THR A 117 32.12 -10.45 50.47
C THR A 117 31.66 -11.89 50.28
N CYS A 118 32.57 -12.76 49.83
CA CYS A 118 32.28 -14.18 49.66
C CYS A 118 32.35 -14.92 51.02
N PRO A 119 31.64 -16.04 51.19
CA PRO A 119 31.80 -16.90 52.34
C PRO A 119 33.27 -17.29 52.56
N ALA A 120 33.75 -17.17 53.80
CA ALA A 120 35.11 -17.55 54.15
C ALA A 120 35.32 -19.06 53.91
N THR A 121 36.47 -19.39 53.34
CA THR A 121 36.90 -20.78 53.11
C THR A 121 37.68 -21.33 54.31
N PRO A 122 37.72 -22.64 54.54
CA PRO A 122 38.45 -23.22 55.68
C PRO A 122 39.98 -23.13 55.53
N ASP A 123 40.47 -23.13 54.29
CA ASP A 123 41.87 -23.11 53.92
C ASP A 123 42.15 -21.86 53.05
N PRO A 124 43.39 -21.33 53.01
CA PRO A 124 43.67 -20.10 52.28
C PRO A 124 43.43 -20.25 50.77
N ILE A 125 42.92 -19.18 50.16
CA ILE A 125 42.58 -19.13 48.74
C ILE A 125 43.85 -18.85 47.94
N LEU A 126 44.20 -19.77 47.04
CA LEU A 126 45.39 -19.67 46.20
C LEU A 126 45.13 -18.95 44.89
N ALA A 127 43.99 -19.25 44.23
CA ALA A 127 43.59 -18.69 42.95
C ALA A 127 42.06 -18.64 42.81
N VAL A 128 41.57 -17.72 41.97
CA VAL A 128 40.14 -17.50 41.74
C VAL A 128 39.82 -17.30 40.26
N GLY A 129 38.66 -17.77 39.83
CA GLY A 129 38.19 -17.65 38.44
C GLY A 129 36.68 -17.41 38.37
N VAL A 130 36.20 -16.92 37.23
CA VAL A 130 34.78 -16.70 36.99
C VAL A 130 34.35 -17.33 35.67
N THR A 131 33.24 -18.06 35.67
CA THR A 131 32.66 -18.67 34.46
C THR A 131 31.14 -18.59 34.44
N ALA A 132 30.51 -18.78 33.28
CA ALA A 132 29.06 -18.96 33.22
C ALA A 132 28.71 -20.44 33.49
N PRO A 133 27.57 -20.75 34.15
CA PRO A 133 27.15 -22.13 34.38
C PRO A 133 26.87 -22.87 33.07
N LEU A 134 27.16 -24.17 32.98
CA LEU A 134 26.84 -24.98 31.79
C LEU A 134 25.33 -24.92 31.44
N PRO A 135 24.97 -24.78 30.15
CA PRO A 135 23.57 -24.61 29.75
C PRO A 135 22.75 -25.87 30.00
N GLY A 136 21.53 -25.71 30.54
CA GLY A 136 20.51 -26.78 30.59
C GLY A 136 20.76 -27.95 31.54
N THR A 137 21.68 -27.84 32.51
CA THR A 137 22.21 -29.03 33.20
C THR A 137 22.12 -29.03 34.74
N LEU A 138 22.44 -27.94 35.46
CA LEU A 138 22.60 -27.98 36.94
C LEU A 138 22.11 -26.75 37.73
N PHE A 139 22.09 -25.55 37.13
CA PHE A 139 21.77 -24.31 37.83
C PHE A 139 20.52 -23.66 37.22
N SER A 140 19.69 -23.02 38.05
CA SER A 140 18.56 -22.20 37.59
C SER A 140 19.05 -20.97 36.82
N ASP A 141 18.23 -20.42 35.91
CA ASP A 141 18.54 -19.21 35.12
C ASP A 141 18.82 -17.94 35.97
N VAL A 142 18.51 -17.99 37.26
CA VAL A 142 18.80 -16.95 38.25
C VAL A 142 20.31 -16.84 38.55
N VAL A 143 21.06 -17.95 38.41
CA VAL A 143 22.52 -17.98 38.57
C VAL A 143 23.15 -17.56 37.25
N ARG A 144 23.79 -16.38 37.23
CA ARG A 144 24.41 -15.86 36.00
C ARG A 144 25.87 -16.25 35.84
N HIS A 145 26.60 -16.34 36.96
CA HIS A 145 28.01 -16.68 36.99
C HIS A 145 28.33 -17.66 38.13
N LEU A 146 29.41 -18.40 37.97
CA LEU A 146 30.01 -19.27 38.96
C LEU A 146 31.41 -18.73 39.30
N LEU A 147 31.69 -18.55 40.58
CA LEU A 147 33.02 -18.27 41.10
C LEU A 147 33.71 -19.59 41.43
N VAL A 148 34.89 -19.79 40.85
CA VAL A 148 35.75 -20.94 41.12
C VAL A 148 36.79 -20.49 42.15
N LEU A 149 36.79 -21.10 43.32
CA LEU A 149 37.78 -20.89 44.36
C LEU A 149 38.71 -22.10 44.44
N VAL A 150 40.01 -21.86 44.35
CA VAL A 150 41.04 -22.89 44.51
C VAL A 150 41.73 -22.62 45.85
N THR A 151 41.61 -23.55 46.79
CA THR A 151 42.28 -23.52 48.09
C THR A 151 43.42 -24.54 48.12
N GLU A 152 44.18 -24.59 49.22
CA GLU A 152 45.23 -25.60 49.41
C GLU A 152 44.70 -27.05 49.35
N LYS A 153 43.45 -27.29 49.78
CA LYS A 153 42.91 -28.64 49.92
C LYS A 153 41.78 -28.97 48.96
N GLU A 154 41.06 -27.99 48.44
CA GLU A 154 39.89 -28.22 47.58
C GLU A 154 39.64 -27.11 46.55
N VAL A 155 38.93 -27.50 45.48
CA VAL A 155 38.30 -26.60 44.51
C VAL A 155 36.81 -26.49 44.85
N ARG A 156 36.33 -25.27 45.06
CA ARG A 156 34.94 -24.98 45.45
C ARG A 156 34.26 -24.06 44.43
N LEU A 157 32.99 -24.33 44.11
CA LEU A 157 32.17 -23.46 43.26
C LEU A 157 31.15 -22.66 44.09
N LEU A 158 31.08 -21.36 43.88
CA LEU A 158 30.05 -20.49 44.44
C LEU A 158 29.18 -19.92 43.31
N ALA A 159 27.88 -19.81 43.55
CA ALA A 159 26.93 -19.24 42.60
C ALA A 159 26.77 -17.74 42.83
N MET A 160 26.87 -16.95 41.75
CA MET A 160 26.55 -15.53 41.77
C MET A 160 25.15 -15.29 41.21
N VAL A 161 24.31 -14.70 42.05
CA VAL A 161 22.92 -14.36 41.75
C VAL A 161 22.78 -12.84 41.72
N ALA A 162 22.09 -12.31 40.70
CA ALA A 162 21.81 -10.88 40.64
C ALA A 162 20.83 -10.49 41.76
N ASP A 163 21.23 -9.58 42.62
CA ASP A 163 20.39 -9.07 43.70
C ASP A 163 19.50 -7.95 43.17
N LYS A 164 18.19 -8.21 43.13
CA LYS A 164 17.18 -7.25 42.66
C LYS A 164 17.01 -6.04 43.58
N SER A 165 17.45 -6.13 44.84
CA SER A 165 17.26 -5.09 45.85
C SER A 165 18.36 -4.04 45.83
N THR A 166 19.61 -4.46 45.68
CA THR A 166 20.80 -3.60 45.69
C THR A 166 21.34 -3.32 44.28
N GLY A 167 20.83 -4.01 43.25
CA GLY A 167 21.33 -3.90 41.89
C GLY A 167 22.77 -4.40 41.72
N GLY A 168 23.24 -5.24 42.66
CA GLY A 168 24.57 -5.85 42.71
C GLY A 168 24.53 -7.39 42.67
N TRP A 169 25.60 -8.03 43.15
CA TRP A 169 25.73 -9.49 43.18
C TRP A 169 25.60 -10.05 44.60
N LYS A 170 24.83 -11.13 44.74
CA LYS A 170 24.79 -11.96 45.94
C LYS A 170 25.46 -13.30 45.66
N VAL A 171 26.39 -13.69 46.53
CA VAL A 171 27.09 -14.97 46.43
C VAL A 171 26.37 -16.01 47.30
N GLN A 172 26.13 -17.19 46.75
CA GLN A 172 25.54 -18.35 47.43
C GLN A 172 26.47 -19.55 47.29
N ASP A 173 26.63 -20.32 48.36
CA ASP A 173 27.40 -21.55 48.33
C ASP A 173 26.62 -22.66 47.60
N THR A 174 27.25 -23.32 46.62
CA THR A 174 26.63 -24.41 45.86
C THR A 174 26.84 -25.78 46.51
N LEU A 175 27.66 -25.85 47.56
CA LEU A 175 28.15 -27.09 48.19
C LEU A 175 28.93 -28.01 47.23
N MET A 176 29.25 -27.53 46.02
CA MET A 176 30.09 -28.26 45.09
C MET A 176 31.57 -28.02 45.43
N GLN A 177 32.12 -28.96 46.19
CA GLN A 177 33.53 -29.01 46.54
C GLN A 177 34.16 -30.33 46.03
N THR A 178 35.41 -30.24 45.60
CA THR A 178 36.22 -31.40 45.19
C THR A 178 37.61 -31.26 45.79
N PRO A 179 38.13 -32.29 46.47
CA PRO A 179 39.49 -32.25 47.01
C PRO A 179 40.50 -32.12 45.86
N VAL A 180 41.56 -31.34 46.09
CA VAL A 180 42.73 -31.26 45.21
C VAL A 180 43.46 -32.62 45.26
N PRO A 181 44.04 -33.11 44.15
CA PRO A 181 44.85 -34.32 44.18
C PRO A 181 45.95 -34.23 45.24
N PRO A 182 46.15 -35.25 46.10
CA PRO A 182 47.09 -35.18 47.22
C PRO A 182 48.57 -35.05 46.80
N THR A 183 48.86 -35.22 45.52
CA THR A 183 50.20 -35.19 44.94
C THR A 183 50.68 -33.78 44.57
N THR A 184 49.79 -32.79 44.50
CA THR A 184 50.16 -31.43 44.05
C THR A 184 49.26 -30.36 44.67
N MET A 185 49.71 -29.10 44.60
CA MET A 185 48.88 -27.93 44.88
C MET A 185 48.52 -27.25 43.56
N LEU A 186 47.36 -26.61 43.51
CA LEU A 186 46.92 -25.86 42.33
C LEU A 186 47.20 -24.37 42.53
N SER A 187 48.00 -23.79 41.65
CA SER A 187 48.56 -22.43 41.75
C SER A 187 47.82 -21.40 40.91
N SER A 188 47.11 -21.81 39.85
CA SER A 188 46.42 -20.91 38.92
C SER A 188 45.12 -21.51 38.40
N VAL A 189 44.19 -20.64 37.99
CA VAL A 189 42.91 -21.04 37.40
C VAL A 189 42.57 -20.10 36.24
N ILE A 190 42.03 -20.65 35.16
CA ILE A 190 41.44 -19.89 34.07
C ILE A 190 40.12 -20.53 33.65
N CYS A 191 39.16 -19.69 33.30
CA CYS A 191 37.83 -20.11 32.87
C CYS A 191 37.61 -19.69 31.42
N SER A 192 37.28 -20.65 30.55
CA SER A 192 36.99 -20.38 29.14
C SER A 192 35.57 -19.82 28.93
N LEU A 193 35.35 -19.07 27.85
CA LEU A 193 34.01 -18.71 27.35
C LEU A 193 33.17 -19.95 26.98
N SER A 194 33.81 -21.07 26.63
CA SER A 194 33.19 -22.39 26.46
C SER A 194 32.73 -23.04 27.79
N ARG A 195 32.88 -22.33 28.92
CA ARG A 195 32.45 -22.74 30.27
C ARG A 195 33.27 -23.88 30.88
N ARG A 196 34.47 -24.12 30.35
CA ARG A 196 35.46 -25.07 30.88
C ARG A 196 36.35 -24.39 31.92
N ILE A 197 36.80 -25.15 32.91
CA ILE A 197 37.62 -24.67 34.03
C ILE A 197 38.96 -25.40 33.99
N PHE A 198 40.04 -24.66 33.75
CA PHE A 198 41.41 -25.17 33.72
C PHE A 198 42.19 -24.68 34.94
N LEU A 199 43.03 -25.55 35.47
CA LEU A 199 43.74 -25.39 36.73
C LEU A 199 45.22 -25.73 36.50
N GLY A 200 46.14 -24.89 36.96
CA GLY A 200 47.58 -25.12 36.83
C GLY A 200 48.13 -25.66 38.14
N GLY A 201 48.93 -26.73 38.07
CA GLY A 201 49.58 -27.34 39.22
C GLY A 201 51.01 -26.84 39.47
N VAL A 202 51.45 -26.96 40.72
CA VAL A 202 52.84 -26.70 41.14
C VAL A 202 53.81 -27.76 40.58
N ASP A 203 53.29 -28.94 40.26
CA ASP A 203 53.95 -30.03 39.52
C ASP A 203 54.10 -29.76 38.02
N GLY A 204 53.64 -28.59 37.55
CA GLY A 204 53.73 -28.18 36.15
C GLY A 204 52.68 -28.82 35.24
N ALA A 205 51.75 -29.62 35.78
CA ALA A 205 50.68 -30.24 35.02
C ALA A 205 49.43 -29.34 34.92
N LEU A 206 48.76 -29.39 33.78
CA LEU A 206 47.45 -28.76 33.58
C LEU A 206 46.34 -29.73 34.04
N TYR A 207 45.33 -29.22 34.72
CA TYR A 207 44.19 -29.96 35.23
C TYR A 207 42.88 -29.35 34.71
N GLU A 208 41.85 -30.16 34.49
CA GLU A 208 40.51 -29.73 34.11
C GLU A 208 39.51 -30.11 35.20
N TYR A 209 38.72 -29.12 35.65
CA TYR A 209 37.62 -29.34 36.57
C TYR A 209 36.32 -29.53 35.78
N VAL A 210 35.76 -30.74 35.85
CA VAL A 210 34.54 -31.12 35.14
C VAL A 210 33.38 -31.25 36.12
N TYR A 211 32.32 -30.47 35.88
CA TYR A 211 31.04 -30.58 36.57
C TYR A 211 29.93 -30.84 35.54
N HIS A 212 29.34 -32.04 35.53
CA HIS A 212 28.24 -32.39 34.62
C HIS A 212 27.24 -33.29 35.34
N PRO A 213 25.92 -33.17 35.09
CA PRO A 213 24.90 -34.02 35.71
C PRO A 213 24.99 -35.52 35.34
N HIS A 214 25.81 -35.88 34.36
CA HIS A 214 25.96 -37.25 33.85
C HIS A 214 27.37 -37.82 34.11
N LEU A 215 28.09 -37.25 35.09
CA LEU A 215 29.35 -37.82 35.55
C LEU A 215 29.10 -39.22 36.15
N PRO A 216 29.96 -40.23 35.87
CA PRO A 216 29.84 -41.55 36.48
C PRO A 216 29.80 -41.50 38.02
N LYS A 217 29.23 -42.50 38.69
CA LYS A 217 29.23 -42.51 40.16
C LYS A 217 30.64 -42.84 40.69
N PRO A 218 31.08 -42.23 41.81
CA PRO A 218 32.36 -42.57 42.45
C PRO A 218 32.38 -44.07 42.81
N PRO A 219 33.53 -44.77 42.75
CA PRO A 219 34.91 -44.23 42.76
C PRO A 219 35.50 -43.91 41.38
N ALA A 220 34.78 -44.13 40.27
CA ALA A 220 35.28 -43.92 38.91
C ALA A 220 35.28 -42.44 38.44
N THR A 221 34.95 -41.48 39.31
CA THR A 221 34.86 -40.06 38.97
C THR A 221 35.85 -39.17 39.68
N GLU A 222 36.97 -38.95 39.00
CA GLU A 222 37.80 -37.77 39.21
C GLU A 222 37.11 -36.57 38.55
N LYS A 223 36.64 -35.63 39.39
CA LYS A 223 36.09 -34.33 38.97
C LYS A 223 37.20 -33.36 38.55
N VAL A 224 38.38 -33.46 39.16
CA VAL A 224 39.62 -32.79 38.73
C VAL A 224 40.46 -33.82 38.00
N ARG A 225 40.65 -33.65 36.69
CA ARG A 225 41.38 -34.59 35.84
C ARG A 225 42.67 -33.94 35.36
N SER A 226 43.80 -34.64 35.44
CA SER A 226 45.03 -34.16 34.81
C SER A 226 44.91 -34.25 33.28
N VAL A 227 45.23 -33.16 32.60
CA VAL A 227 45.39 -33.11 31.15
C VAL A 227 46.66 -33.87 30.82
N ARG A 228 46.51 -35.03 30.19
CA ARG A 228 47.64 -35.90 29.88
C ARG A 228 48.48 -35.28 28.76
N LEU A 229 49.81 -35.30 28.92
CA LEU A 229 50.70 -35.05 27.78
C LEU A 229 50.44 -36.12 26.70
N ALA A 230 50.36 -35.71 25.43
CA ALA A 230 50.43 -36.63 24.29
C ALA A 230 51.84 -37.19 24.07
N THR A 231 52.51 -37.57 25.16
CA THR A 231 53.62 -38.50 25.05
C THR A 231 53.01 -39.87 24.89
N SER A 232 53.46 -40.56 23.85
CA SER A 232 53.10 -41.92 23.43
C SER A 232 52.48 -42.79 24.54
N HIS A 233 51.43 -43.54 24.20
CA HIS A 233 50.75 -44.55 25.03
C HIS A 233 51.69 -45.62 25.64
N TRP A 234 53.00 -45.56 25.36
CA TRP A 234 54.04 -46.36 25.98
C TRP A 234 54.62 -45.77 27.28
N ASN A 235 54.40 -44.48 27.58
CA ASN A 235 54.96 -43.83 28.79
C ASN A 235 54.48 -44.43 30.12
N GLN A 236 53.32 -45.09 30.10
CA GLN A 236 52.75 -45.84 31.24
C GLN A 236 53.50 -47.15 31.55
N TYR A 237 54.37 -47.63 30.64
CA TYR A 237 55.18 -48.84 30.82
C TYR A 237 56.64 -48.53 31.16
N LEU A 238 57.03 -47.26 31.28
CA LEU A 238 58.38 -46.87 31.66
C LEU A 238 58.53 -46.82 33.19
N PRO A 239 59.65 -47.32 33.76
CA PRO A 239 59.97 -47.12 35.17
C PRO A 239 60.00 -45.61 35.52
N PRO A 240 59.57 -45.21 36.74
CA PRO A 240 59.50 -43.79 37.14
C PRO A 240 60.80 -43.04 36.89
N VAL A 241 61.95 -43.65 37.19
CA VAL A 241 63.28 -43.07 36.97
C VAL A 241 63.54 -42.74 35.49
N VAL A 242 63.06 -43.56 34.55
CA VAL A 242 63.26 -43.36 33.10
C VAL A 242 62.25 -42.37 32.55
N ARG A 243 61.01 -42.41 33.04
CA ARG A 243 59.95 -41.46 32.69
C ARG A 243 60.32 -40.03 33.13
N ASP A 244 60.82 -39.88 34.34
CA ASP A 244 61.19 -38.58 34.92
C ASP A 244 62.52 -38.04 34.30
N LEU A 245 63.30 -38.89 33.63
CA LEU A 245 64.50 -38.51 32.84
C LEU A 245 64.16 -38.11 31.39
N LEU A 246 63.12 -38.72 30.81
CA LEU A 246 62.61 -38.41 29.46
C LEU A 246 61.62 -37.22 29.45
N ALA A 247 60.96 -36.96 30.58
CA ALA A 247 60.08 -35.82 30.80
C ALA A 247 60.36 -35.24 32.20
N PRO A 248 61.35 -34.33 32.34
CA PRO A 248 61.71 -33.75 33.63
C PRO A 248 60.50 -33.08 34.31
N ALA A 249 60.43 -33.19 35.64
CA ALA A 249 59.41 -32.53 36.46
C ALA A 249 59.33 -31.04 36.07
N GLN A 250 58.17 -30.66 35.55
CA GLN A 250 57.96 -29.31 35.04
C GLN A 250 57.84 -28.35 36.21
N SER A 251 58.35 -27.13 36.05
CA SER A 251 58.22 -26.10 37.05
C SER A 251 56.76 -25.62 37.17
N ALA A 252 56.41 -25.02 38.32
CA ALA A 252 55.04 -24.64 38.65
C ALA A 252 54.41 -23.75 37.57
N ILE A 253 53.16 -24.03 37.19
CA ILE A 253 52.40 -23.14 36.29
C ILE A 253 51.99 -21.90 37.08
N VAL A 254 52.52 -20.73 36.69
CA VAL A 254 52.28 -19.46 37.38
C VAL A 254 51.16 -18.66 36.72
N GLN A 255 50.97 -18.79 35.41
CA GLN A 255 49.96 -18.05 34.65
C GLN A 255 49.32 -18.95 33.59
N LEU A 256 48.00 -18.87 33.45
CA LEU A 256 47.22 -19.54 32.42
C LEU A 256 46.44 -18.51 31.61
N LEU A 257 46.44 -18.67 30.29
CA LEU A 257 45.66 -17.86 29.36
C LEU A 257 44.90 -18.79 28.42
N HIS A 258 43.64 -18.46 28.13
CA HIS A 258 42.82 -19.23 27.20
C HIS A 258 42.46 -18.38 25.99
N ASP A 259 42.86 -18.81 24.81
CA ASP A 259 42.43 -18.23 23.53
C ASP A 259 41.15 -18.93 23.07
N ASP A 260 40.00 -18.31 23.33
CA ASP A 260 38.70 -18.86 22.94
C ASP A 260 38.48 -18.90 21.41
N ARG A 261 39.13 -18.03 20.62
CA ARG A 261 38.94 -18.05 19.16
C ARG A 261 39.65 -19.22 18.52
N ARG A 262 40.89 -19.47 18.97
CA ARG A 262 41.74 -20.56 18.44
C ARG A 262 41.53 -21.87 19.20
N GLN A 263 40.85 -21.81 20.36
CA GLN A 263 40.62 -22.89 21.32
C GLN A 263 41.96 -23.49 21.80
N VAL A 264 42.85 -22.63 22.31
CA VAL A 264 44.20 -23.00 22.76
C VAL A 264 44.45 -22.46 24.17
N VAL A 265 45.04 -23.26 25.05
CA VAL A 265 45.50 -22.83 26.39
C VAL A 265 47.00 -22.59 26.35
N TRP A 266 47.44 -21.44 26.83
CA TRP A 266 48.84 -21.10 27.05
C TRP A 266 49.14 -21.12 28.55
N ALA A 267 50.24 -21.78 28.94
CA ALA A 267 50.70 -21.79 30.33
C ALA A 267 52.14 -21.28 30.43
N ARG A 268 52.37 -20.35 31.36
CA ARG A 268 53.70 -19.87 31.74
C ARG A 268 54.14 -20.57 33.01
N HIS A 269 55.33 -21.15 32.98
CA HIS A 269 55.93 -21.84 34.11
C HIS A 269 56.93 -20.94 34.86
N SER A 270 57.21 -21.24 36.12
CA SER A 270 58.06 -20.41 36.99
C SER A 270 59.53 -20.34 36.56
N THR A 271 60.01 -21.30 35.77
CA THR A 271 61.37 -21.29 35.20
C THR A 271 61.45 -20.63 33.81
N GLY A 272 60.40 -19.94 33.36
CA GLY A 272 60.38 -19.23 32.08
C GLY A 272 59.96 -20.07 30.85
N HIS A 273 59.49 -21.30 31.07
CA HIS A 273 59.00 -22.18 30.00
C HIS A 273 57.56 -21.81 29.63
N VAL A 274 57.21 -22.01 28.36
CA VAL A 274 55.84 -21.85 27.86
C VAL A 274 55.35 -23.19 27.29
N SER A 275 54.18 -23.63 27.77
CA SER A 275 53.48 -24.81 27.24
C SER A 275 52.16 -24.42 26.59
N VAL A 276 51.83 -25.10 25.50
CA VAL A 276 50.64 -24.82 24.69
C VAL A 276 49.79 -26.09 24.54
N TYR A 277 48.49 -25.97 24.80
CA TYR A 277 47.53 -27.08 24.79
C TYR A 277 46.38 -26.81 23.82
N ASP A 278 46.00 -27.81 23.01
CA ASP A 278 44.79 -27.76 22.19
C ASP A 278 43.55 -28.03 23.04
N ALA A 279 42.59 -27.11 23.02
CA ALA A 279 41.29 -27.26 23.68
C ALA A 279 40.13 -27.50 22.69
N ARG A 280 40.39 -27.69 21.38
CA ARG A 280 39.35 -27.95 20.36
C ARG A 280 38.62 -29.27 20.55
N ALA A 281 39.36 -30.31 20.94
CA ALA A 281 38.81 -31.63 21.19
C ALA A 281 38.17 -31.72 22.59
N LYS A 282 37.30 -32.72 22.78
CA LYS A 282 36.65 -33.00 24.08
C LYS A 282 37.69 -33.26 25.18
N ASP A 283 38.80 -33.89 24.82
CA ASP A 283 39.98 -34.08 25.68
C ASP A 283 41.06 -33.07 25.26
N VAL A 284 41.63 -32.34 26.23
CA VAL A 284 42.73 -31.39 25.97
C VAL A 284 43.99 -32.17 25.63
N VAL A 285 44.69 -31.78 24.56
CA VAL A 285 45.93 -32.44 24.13
C VAL A 285 47.08 -31.45 24.23
N SER A 286 48.14 -31.81 24.97
CA SER A 286 49.39 -31.04 25.01
C SER A 286 50.06 -31.07 23.63
N ILE A 287 50.34 -29.90 23.06
CA ILE A 287 50.79 -29.74 21.67
C ILE A 287 52.28 -29.39 21.54
N ALA A 288 52.82 -28.50 22.39
CA ALA A 288 54.21 -28.05 22.26
C ALA A 288 54.80 -27.46 23.55
N TYR A 289 56.12 -27.62 23.72
CA TYR A 289 56.93 -27.02 24.79
C TYR A 289 58.15 -26.31 24.20
N ALA A 290 58.40 -25.05 24.57
CA ALA A 290 59.62 -24.34 24.20
C ALA A 290 60.13 -23.50 25.39
N ILE A 291 61.45 -23.53 25.62
CA ILE A 291 62.13 -22.56 26.50
C ILE A 291 62.22 -21.27 25.71
N VAL A 292 61.51 -20.23 26.17
CA VAL A 292 61.46 -18.95 25.48
C VAL A 292 62.50 -18.00 26.07
N ASP A 293 62.52 -17.82 27.40
CA ASP A 293 63.51 -17.03 28.15
C ASP A 293 63.37 -17.34 29.66
N PRO A 294 64.45 -17.62 30.43
CA PRO A 294 64.35 -17.83 31.88
C PRO A 294 63.86 -16.61 32.66
N GLU A 295 63.99 -15.40 32.11
CA GLU A 295 63.58 -14.14 32.75
C GLU A 295 62.16 -13.71 32.33
N LEU A 296 61.30 -14.65 31.90
CA LEU A 296 59.96 -14.35 31.44
C LEU A 296 59.02 -13.92 32.59
N VAL A 297 58.55 -12.68 32.52
CA VAL A 297 57.69 -12.06 33.54
C VAL A 297 56.22 -12.23 33.23
N ALA A 298 55.81 -12.00 31.98
CA ALA A 298 54.41 -12.01 31.58
C ALA A 298 54.19 -12.68 30.23
N LEU A 299 53.01 -13.26 30.07
CA LEU A 299 52.46 -13.72 28.80
C LEU A 299 51.16 -12.97 28.50
N SER A 300 50.92 -12.60 27.25
CA SER A 300 49.69 -11.94 26.80
C SER A 300 49.22 -12.53 25.46
N LEU A 301 47.90 -12.62 25.26
CA LEU A 301 47.32 -13.14 24.01
C LEU A 301 47.23 -12.03 22.95
N VAL A 302 47.43 -12.39 21.70
CA VAL A 302 47.19 -11.50 20.56
C VAL A 302 45.79 -11.78 20.02
N THR A 303 44.90 -10.81 20.18
CA THR A 303 43.49 -10.91 19.80
C THR A 303 43.21 -10.62 18.31
N ASP A 304 44.25 -10.27 17.54
CA ASP A 304 44.15 -10.04 16.10
C ASP A 304 44.01 -11.37 15.34
N ASP A 305 43.24 -11.34 14.24
CA ASP A 305 42.87 -12.52 13.45
C ASP A 305 44.03 -13.05 12.56
N ASP A 306 45.18 -12.38 12.56
CA ASP A 306 46.36 -12.85 11.83
C ASP A 306 46.95 -14.11 12.48
N ALA A 307 47.03 -15.18 11.68
CA ALA A 307 47.47 -16.51 12.12
C ALA A 307 48.97 -16.60 12.44
N SER A 308 49.75 -15.57 12.09
CA SER A 308 51.22 -15.59 12.17
C SER A 308 51.76 -15.49 13.59
N VAL A 309 51.08 -14.78 14.50
CA VAL A 309 51.42 -14.63 15.92
C VAL A 309 50.16 -14.91 16.75
N GLN A 310 50.33 -15.53 17.92
CA GLN A 310 49.20 -15.89 18.80
C GLN A 310 49.37 -15.34 20.22
N ALA A 311 50.62 -15.19 20.70
CA ALA A 311 50.92 -14.67 22.03
C ALA A 311 52.19 -13.83 22.01
N VAL A 312 52.33 -12.94 23.00
CA VAL A 312 53.54 -12.15 23.25
C VAL A 312 54.04 -12.46 24.65
N ALA A 313 55.32 -12.82 24.73
CA ALA A 313 56.07 -13.08 25.95
C ALA A 313 56.93 -11.84 26.28
N THR A 314 56.92 -11.36 27.52
CA THR A 314 57.72 -10.20 27.95
C THR A 314 58.73 -10.59 29.02
N THR A 315 60.01 -10.28 28.78
CA THR A 315 61.12 -10.59 29.69
C THR A 315 61.30 -9.51 30.78
N ALA A 316 62.10 -9.81 31.80
CA ALA A 316 62.43 -8.89 32.89
C ALA A 316 63.18 -7.62 32.43
N HIS A 317 63.84 -7.65 31.27
CA HIS A 317 64.45 -6.47 30.65
C HIS A 317 63.52 -5.77 29.64
N GLY A 318 62.25 -6.19 29.54
CA GLY A 318 61.26 -5.57 28.66
C GLY A 318 61.34 -5.99 27.18
N VAL A 319 62.12 -7.02 26.84
CA VAL A 319 62.13 -7.59 25.48
C VAL A 319 60.81 -8.30 25.23
N ARG A 320 60.18 -8.03 24.08
CA ARG A 320 58.92 -8.68 23.66
C ARG A 320 59.21 -9.77 22.63
N LEU A 321 58.84 -11.01 22.94
CA LEU A 321 59.01 -12.18 22.10
C LEU A 321 57.66 -12.56 21.50
N PHE A 322 57.50 -12.40 20.19
CA PHE A 322 56.25 -12.69 19.50
C PHE A 322 56.21 -14.18 19.14
N LEU A 323 55.25 -14.91 19.70
CA LEU A 323 55.18 -16.36 19.67
C LEU A 323 54.13 -16.86 18.67
N ALA A 324 54.51 -17.89 17.92
CA ALA A 324 53.60 -18.67 17.09
C ALA A 324 53.58 -20.12 17.56
N ALA A 325 52.39 -20.67 17.79
CA ALA A 325 52.20 -22.10 18.00
C ALA A 325 51.56 -22.76 16.78
N THR A 326 52.15 -23.86 16.35
CA THR A 326 51.59 -24.84 15.41
C THR A 326 51.19 -26.10 16.17
N THR A 327 50.62 -27.08 15.47
CA THR A 327 50.19 -28.38 16.05
C THR A 327 51.30 -29.15 16.76
N ASP A 328 52.57 -28.86 16.45
CA ASP A 328 53.71 -29.65 16.91
C ASP A 328 54.86 -28.81 17.49
N SER A 329 54.78 -27.47 17.43
CA SER A 329 55.87 -26.61 17.90
C SER A 329 55.41 -25.21 18.32
N CYS A 330 56.11 -24.62 19.29
CA CYS A 330 56.00 -23.20 19.63
C CYS A 330 57.34 -22.53 19.33
N ARG A 331 57.33 -21.44 18.56
CA ARG A 331 58.56 -20.71 18.17
C ARG A 331 58.40 -19.20 18.34
N VAL A 332 59.51 -18.53 18.60
CA VAL A 332 59.62 -17.07 18.49
C VAL A 332 59.68 -16.72 17.01
N VAL A 333 58.73 -15.91 16.52
CA VAL A 333 58.69 -15.41 15.14
C VAL A 333 59.69 -14.28 14.98
N PHE A 334 59.65 -13.32 15.90
CA PHE A 334 60.62 -12.22 16.01
C PHE A 334 60.65 -11.70 17.45
N SER A 335 61.74 -11.02 17.80
CA SER A 335 61.93 -10.32 19.07
C SER A 335 61.94 -8.82 18.85
N HIS A 336 61.38 -8.07 19.78
CA HIS A 336 61.33 -6.62 19.72
C HIS A 336 62.01 -6.01 20.97
N PRO A 337 63.07 -5.18 20.82
CA PRO A 337 63.80 -4.58 21.95
C PRO A 337 62.91 -3.71 22.85
N PRO A 338 63.28 -3.48 24.13
CA PRO A 338 62.57 -2.57 25.01
C PRO A 338 62.72 -1.09 24.61
N PRO A 339 61.77 -0.22 25.02
CA PRO A 339 61.97 1.23 24.98
C PRO A 339 63.20 1.68 25.79
N PRO A 340 63.90 2.77 25.43
CA PRO A 340 65.07 3.24 26.17
C PRO A 340 64.82 3.55 27.65
N ALA A 341 63.58 3.93 28.00
CA ALA A 341 63.16 4.20 29.38
C ALA A 341 62.95 2.94 30.23
N VAL A 342 62.94 1.74 29.63
CA VAL A 342 62.69 0.47 30.31
C VAL A 342 64.01 -0.25 30.57
N VAL A 343 64.39 -0.33 31.85
CA VAL A 343 65.61 -1.01 32.31
C VAL A 343 65.30 -2.33 32.99
N ALA A 344 64.17 -2.40 33.70
CA ALA A 344 63.68 -3.60 34.39
C ALA A 344 62.14 -3.61 34.38
N VAL A 345 61.54 -4.79 34.53
CA VAL A 345 60.10 -5.04 34.44
C VAL A 345 59.70 -6.09 35.48
N ASP A 346 58.77 -5.74 36.37
CA ASP A 346 58.18 -6.67 37.37
C ASP A 346 56.81 -7.19 36.91
N CYS A 347 56.11 -6.41 36.10
CA CYS A 347 54.83 -6.76 35.51
C CYS A 347 54.70 -6.13 34.12
N ALA A 348 54.09 -6.85 33.19
CA ALA A 348 53.85 -6.35 31.84
C ALA A 348 52.53 -6.86 31.29
N ALA A 349 51.98 -6.09 30.36
CA ALA A 349 50.83 -6.47 29.57
C ALA A 349 51.00 -5.99 28.14
N TYR A 350 50.67 -6.85 27.18
CA TYR A 350 50.62 -6.49 25.77
C TYR A 350 49.22 -6.76 25.22
N ALA A 351 48.61 -5.77 24.61
CA ALA A 351 47.33 -5.92 23.96
C ALA A 351 47.20 -4.97 22.78
N SER A 352 46.87 -5.51 21.61
CA SER A 352 46.47 -4.74 20.42
C SER A 352 47.44 -3.59 20.05
N GLY A 353 48.75 -3.87 20.06
CA GLY A 353 49.81 -2.90 19.75
C GLY A 353 50.13 -1.88 20.84
N VAL A 354 49.67 -2.10 22.07
CA VAL A 354 50.03 -1.34 23.27
C VAL A 354 50.74 -2.26 24.25
N ALA A 355 51.89 -1.83 24.74
CA ALA A 355 52.66 -2.49 25.79
C ALA A 355 52.71 -1.61 27.03
N PHE A 356 52.42 -2.21 28.19
CA PHE A 356 52.61 -1.60 29.50
C PHE A 356 53.75 -2.32 30.21
N PHE A 357 54.73 -1.56 30.69
CA PHE A 357 55.88 -2.05 31.46
C PHE A 357 55.87 -1.41 32.84
N GLY A 358 55.64 -2.20 33.87
CA GLY A 358 55.63 -1.75 35.26
C GLY A 358 56.86 -2.25 36.02
N HIS A 359 57.55 -1.35 36.71
CA HIS A 359 58.63 -1.68 37.63
C HIS A 359 58.60 -0.76 38.84
N GLY A 360 58.51 -1.34 40.04
CA GLY A 360 58.35 -0.59 41.29
C GLY A 360 57.21 0.44 41.25
N THR A 361 57.56 1.72 41.20
CA THR A 361 56.60 2.84 41.15
C THR A 361 56.53 3.54 39.80
N GLN A 362 57.06 2.95 38.73
CA GLN A 362 57.02 3.54 37.38
C GLN A 362 56.19 2.67 36.45
N LEU A 363 55.40 3.32 35.60
CA LEU A 363 54.70 2.68 34.49
C LEU A 363 55.13 3.35 33.19
N VAL A 364 55.68 2.56 32.27
CA VAL A 364 56.00 3.00 30.92
C VAL A 364 55.00 2.38 29.96
N SER A 365 54.31 3.21 29.18
CA SER A 365 53.45 2.74 28.09
C SER A 365 54.14 2.97 26.75
N ALA A 366 54.20 1.94 25.91
CA ALA A 366 54.64 2.04 24.53
C ALA A 366 53.49 1.65 23.59
N ALA A 367 53.13 2.52 22.66
CA ALA A 367 52.06 2.27 21.71
C ALA A 367 52.59 2.39 20.27
N ALA A 368 52.22 1.43 19.43
CA ALA A 368 52.55 1.47 18.01
C ALA A 368 51.72 2.52 17.27
N ASP A 369 52.37 3.40 16.52
CA ASP A 369 51.72 4.37 15.63
C ASP A 369 51.19 3.65 14.38
N VAL A 370 49.96 3.98 14.01
CA VAL A 370 49.24 3.39 12.86
C VAL A 370 49.42 4.25 11.60
N GLY A 371 50.54 5.00 11.53
CA GLY A 371 50.89 5.85 10.41
C GLY A 371 51.15 5.08 9.11
N LEU A 372 51.00 5.75 7.97
CA LEU A 372 51.38 5.24 6.65
C LEU A 372 52.86 5.46 6.31
N ALA A 373 53.60 6.18 7.16
CA ALA A 373 55.03 6.37 7.00
C ALA A 373 55.77 5.02 6.85
N ALA A 374 56.82 5.02 6.02
CA ALA A 374 57.65 3.83 5.80
C ALA A 374 58.45 3.42 7.05
N THR A 375 58.67 4.35 7.99
CA THR A 375 59.35 4.08 9.26
C THR A 375 58.32 3.92 10.38
N HIS A 376 58.26 2.73 10.97
CA HIS A 376 57.39 2.44 12.10
C HIS A 376 57.91 3.11 13.37
N ARG A 377 57.01 3.78 14.11
CA ARG A 377 57.34 4.50 15.35
C ARG A 377 56.49 3.93 16.48
N GLU A 378 57.15 3.59 17.59
CA GLU A 378 56.46 3.36 18.85
C GLU A 378 56.61 4.59 19.73
N ARG A 379 55.48 5.13 20.19
CA ARG A 379 55.48 6.28 21.08
C ARG A 379 55.53 5.81 22.50
N VAL A 380 56.44 6.38 23.26
CA VAL A 380 56.74 5.99 24.62
C VAL A 380 56.37 7.15 25.53
N GLN A 381 55.66 6.82 26.60
CA GLN A 381 55.37 7.77 27.66
C GLN A 381 55.63 7.14 29.02
N THR A 382 56.28 7.91 29.88
CA THR A 382 56.53 7.55 31.27
C THR A 382 55.48 8.18 32.18
N HIS A 383 54.89 7.38 33.05
CA HIS A 383 53.82 7.80 33.97
C HIS A 383 54.24 7.60 35.43
N ALA A 384 53.77 8.50 36.29
CA ALA A 384 53.97 8.40 37.74
C ALA A 384 53.00 7.38 38.37
N VAL A 385 53.58 6.35 39.01
CA VAL A 385 53.03 5.35 39.96
C VAL A 385 51.59 4.84 39.79
N LEU A 386 51.48 3.51 39.63
CA LEU A 386 50.31 2.72 40.05
C LEU A 386 50.58 1.87 41.31
N GLY A 387 51.82 1.53 41.66
CA GLY A 387 52.19 0.77 42.87
C GLY A 387 52.85 -0.56 42.53
N ALA A 388 53.44 -1.24 43.52
CA ALA A 388 54.38 -2.35 43.32
C ALA A 388 53.81 -3.63 42.67
N LYS A 389 52.49 -3.70 42.44
CA LYS A 389 51.80 -4.80 41.77
C LYS A 389 50.72 -4.20 40.89
N MET A 390 50.65 -4.64 39.64
CA MET A 390 49.72 -4.09 38.67
C MET A 390 49.19 -5.16 37.70
N VAL A 391 47.90 -5.08 37.37
CA VAL A 391 47.22 -5.91 36.37
C VAL A 391 46.57 -4.97 35.37
N VAL A 392 46.96 -5.08 34.09
CA VAL A 392 46.24 -4.41 32.99
C VAL A 392 45.39 -5.42 32.25
N GLU A 393 44.13 -5.07 32.03
CA GLU A 393 43.28 -5.78 31.08
C GLU A 393 42.71 -4.82 30.03
N GLU A 394 42.71 -5.25 28.77
CA GLU A 394 41.97 -4.55 27.72
C GLU A 394 40.47 -4.76 27.94
N THR A 395 39.71 -3.67 27.99
CA THR A 395 38.26 -3.70 28.23
C THR A 395 37.43 -3.52 26.98
N SER A 396 38.07 -3.48 25.80
CA SER A 396 37.36 -3.21 24.55
C SER A 396 36.33 -4.33 24.28
N LEU A 397 35.06 -3.99 24.46
CA LEU A 397 33.95 -4.72 23.88
C LEU A 397 34.01 -4.45 22.38
N VAL A 398 34.84 -5.18 21.63
CA VAL A 398 34.54 -5.36 20.21
C VAL A 398 33.18 -6.05 20.23
N PRO A 399 32.08 -5.38 19.80
CA PRO A 399 30.80 -6.06 19.71
C PRO A 399 31.07 -7.28 18.86
N SER A 400 30.80 -8.48 19.40
CA SER A 400 30.91 -9.74 18.66
C SER A 400 30.35 -9.46 17.27
N ALA A 401 31.21 -9.51 16.25
CA ALA A 401 30.78 -9.19 14.90
C ALA A 401 29.48 -9.98 14.66
N PRO A 402 28.40 -9.33 14.17
CA PRO A 402 27.17 -10.05 13.90
C PRO A 402 27.55 -11.27 13.05
N VAL A 403 27.11 -12.45 13.50
CA VAL A 403 27.49 -13.75 12.94
C VAL A 403 27.56 -13.61 11.41
N PRO A 404 28.72 -13.85 10.78
CA PRO A 404 28.82 -13.74 9.34
C PRO A 404 27.78 -14.68 8.74
N VAL A 405 26.91 -14.13 7.90
CA VAL A 405 25.89 -14.91 7.19
C VAL A 405 26.63 -15.79 6.19
N SER A 406 26.91 -17.03 6.58
CA SER A 406 27.58 -18.04 5.75
C SER A 406 26.80 -18.36 4.46
N SER A 407 25.53 -17.95 4.36
CA SER A 407 24.60 -18.24 3.27
C SER A 407 24.50 -17.19 2.15
N LEU A 408 25.10 -15.99 2.28
CA LEU A 408 25.04 -14.93 1.24
C LEU A 408 26.20 -15.00 0.22
N LYS A 409 26.59 -16.21 -0.20
CA LYS A 409 27.58 -16.40 -1.29
C LYS A 409 27.04 -16.07 -2.69
N ARG A 410 25.75 -15.72 -2.83
CA ARG A 410 25.12 -15.36 -4.11
C ARG A 410 24.33 -14.08 -3.96
N SER A 411 24.44 -13.19 -4.95
CA SER A 411 23.50 -12.08 -5.16
C SER A 411 22.06 -12.61 -5.20
N ALA A 412 21.06 -11.78 -4.87
CA ALA A 412 19.64 -12.08 -5.07
C ALA A 412 19.31 -12.54 -6.52
N THR A 413 20.20 -12.26 -7.48
CA THR A 413 20.14 -12.68 -8.89
C THR A 413 20.94 -13.94 -9.24
N GLY A 414 21.50 -14.65 -8.26
CA GLY A 414 22.20 -15.93 -8.47
C GLY A 414 23.64 -15.85 -9.00
N GLY A 415 24.15 -14.66 -9.34
CA GLY A 415 25.52 -14.45 -9.81
C GLY A 415 26.59 -14.54 -8.71
N PRO A 416 27.87 -14.81 -9.08
CA PRO A 416 29.00 -14.77 -8.13
C PRO A 416 29.16 -13.37 -7.53
N ALA A 417 29.37 -13.30 -6.22
CA ALA A 417 29.60 -12.03 -5.54
C ALA A 417 30.92 -11.38 -6.05
N PRO A 418 30.91 -10.13 -6.55
CA PRO A 418 32.13 -9.44 -6.94
C PRO A 418 33.03 -9.18 -5.71
N ALA A 419 34.34 -9.45 -5.83
CA ALA A 419 35.35 -9.16 -4.81
C ALA A 419 35.94 -7.73 -4.94
N PRO A 420 36.53 -7.13 -3.87
CA PRO A 420 36.22 -7.30 -2.46
C PRO A 420 35.08 -6.34 -2.08
N ALA A 421 34.04 -6.87 -1.44
CA ALA A 421 33.05 -6.03 -0.79
C ALA A 421 33.70 -5.20 0.34
N LEU A 422 33.01 -4.17 0.86
CA LEU A 422 33.42 -3.45 2.08
C LEU A 422 33.60 -4.36 3.32
N ASP A 423 33.38 -5.67 3.19
CA ASP A 423 33.64 -6.69 4.20
C ASP A 423 35.05 -6.66 4.75
N PHE A 424 36.05 -6.33 3.93
CA PHE A 424 37.39 -6.27 4.46
C PHE A 424 37.53 -5.19 5.54
N LEU A 425 36.69 -4.14 5.54
CA LEU A 425 36.69 -3.13 6.62
C LEU A 425 35.97 -3.61 7.87
N ARG A 426 35.14 -4.66 7.77
CA ARG A 426 34.61 -5.37 8.94
C ARG A 426 35.64 -6.33 9.51
N THR A 427 36.50 -6.89 8.67
CA THR A 427 37.59 -7.77 9.07
C THR A 427 38.91 -7.01 9.31
N SER A 428 39.02 -5.73 8.95
CA SER A 428 40.26 -4.99 9.18
C SER A 428 40.31 -4.52 10.61
N SER A 429 41.27 -5.07 11.37
CA SER A 429 41.59 -4.62 12.73
C SER A 429 42.32 -3.28 12.76
N HIS A 430 42.60 -2.71 11.58
CA HIS A 430 43.44 -1.53 11.42
C HIS A 430 42.75 -0.27 11.96
N GLU A 431 43.43 0.48 12.84
CA GLU A 431 42.83 1.59 13.59
C GLU A 431 42.37 2.74 12.68
N LEU A 432 43.07 3.00 11.57
CA LEU A 432 42.65 4.03 10.63
C LEU A 432 41.27 3.75 10.02
N SER A 433 40.91 2.47 9.90
CA SER A 433 39.64 2.04 9.31
C SER A 433 38.54 1.88 10.35
N THR A 434 38.89 1.43 11.56
CA THR A 434 37.92 1.16 12.65
C THR A 434 37.62 2.36 13.55
N GLN A 435 38.42 3.43 13.51
CA GLN A 435 38.28 4.61 14.37
C GLN A 435 36.89 5.30 14.32
N PHE A 436 36.12 5.09 13.25
CA PHE A 436 34.77 5.66 13.07
C PHE A 436 33.64 4.70 13.44
N ALA A 437 33.92 3.39 13.50
CA ALA A 437 32.96 2.33 13.78
C ALA A 437 32.78 2.08 15.29
N ALA A 438 33.86 2.14 16.06
CA ALA A 438 33.81 2.00 17.52
C ALA A 438 33.17 3.25 18.16
N SER A 439 32.21 3.08 19.07
CA SER A 439 31.65 4.19 19.88
C SER A 439 32.63 4.71 20.93
N THR A 440 33.64 3.91 21.27
CA THR A 440 34.64 4.25 22.29
C THR A 440 36.05 3.89 21.79
N PRO A 441 37.07 4.68 22.16
CA PRO A 441 38.47 4.27 21.96
C PRO A 441 38.75 2.97 22.71
N ARG A 442 39.85 2.28 22.34
CA ARG A 442 40.30 1.10 23.11
C ARG A 442 40.65 1.55 24.51
N ALA A 443 40.04 0.91 25.50
CA ALA A 443 40.18 1.25 26.90
C ALA A 443 40.88 0.12 27.65
N PHE A 444 41.74 0.47 28.57
CA PHE A 444 42.45 -0.45 29.45
C PHE A 444 42.13 -0.12 30.89
N VAL A 445 41.93 -1.15 31.70
CA VAL A 445 41.78 -1.00 33.14
C VAL A 445 43.06 -1.49 33.77
N CYS A 446 43.67 -0.59 34.52
CA CYS A 446 44.89 -0.86 35.26
C CYS A 446 44.55 -0.90 36.75
N LEU A 447 44.63 -2.09 37.35
CA LEU A 447 44.43 -2.31 38.77
C LEU A 447 45.78 -2.41 39.46
N SER A 448 45.95 -1.68 40.56
CA SER A 448 47.18 -1.66 41.31
C SER A 448 46.95 -1.63 42.82
N ALA A 449 48.03 -1.69 43.60
CA ALA A 449 47.93 -1.53 45.07
C ALA A 449 47.32 -0.17 45.48
N GLY A 450 47.49 0.87 44.65
CA GLY A 450 46.92 2.19 44.89
C GLY A 450 45.44 2.31 44.54
N GLY A 451 44.93 1.52 43.59
CA GLY A 451 43.54 1.59 43.15
C GLY A 451 43.33 1.15 41.70
N VAL A 452 42.23 1.57 41.09
CA VAL A 452 41.90 1.35 39.68
C VAL A 452 42.06 2.64 38.90
N GLN A 453 42.70 2.56 37.74
CA GLN A 453 42.78 3.66 36.79
C GLN A 453 42.36 3.19 35.40
N PHE A 454 41.55 4.00 34.72
CA PHE A 454 41.17 3.78 33.34
C PHE A 454 42.12 4.51 32.40
N TRP A 455 42.47 3.83 31.32
CA TRP A 455 43.38 4.30 30.29
C TRP A 455 42.70 4.19 28.93
N SER A 456 43.04 5.07 28.00
CA SER A 456 42.55 4.97 26.63
C SER A 456 43.68 5.16 25.62
N LYS A 457 43.67 4.33 24.58
CA LYS A 457 44.48 4.58 23.38
C LYS A 457 43.78 5.64 22.54
N GLN A 458 44.44 6.76 22.33
CA GLN A 458 43.97 7.83 21.46
C GLN A 458 43.95 7.35 20.02
N ARG A 459 42.82 7.52 19.32
CA ARG A 459 42.71 7.20 17.89
C ARG A 459 43.43 8.26 17.07
N PRO A 460 43.81 7.97 15.81
CA PRO A 460 44.32 9.00 14.90
C PRO A 460 43.39 10.22 14.77
N LEU A 461 42.08 10.00 14.79
CA LEU A 461 41.06 11.06 14.85
C LEU A 461 41.15 11.93 16.12
N ASP A 462 41.42 11.33 17.27
CA ASP A 462 41.53 12.03 18.55
C ASP A 462 42.81 12.87 18.60
N HIS A 463 43.92 12.36 18.03
CA HIS A 463 45.15 13.15 17.86
C HIS A 463 44.92 14.38 16.98
N LEU A 464 44.24 14.22 15.84
CA LEU A 464 43.92 15.35 14.97
C LEU A 464 43.00 16.35 15.68
N ARG A 465 42.00 15.86 16.41
CA ARG A 465 41.09 16.70 17.20
C ARG A 465 41.85 17.53 18.22
N ALA A 466 42.72 16.90 19.01
CA ALA A 466 43.54 17.58 20.00
C ALA A 466 44.48 18.62 19.37
N LEU A 467 45.11 18.30 18.24
CA LEU A 467 45.95 19.25 17.51
C LEU A 467 45.14 20.48 17.08
N LEU A 468 43.93 20.29 16.55
CA LEU A 468 43.08 21.40 16.14
C LEU A 468 42.58 22.25 17.31
N THR A 469 42.37 21.66 18.48
CA THR A 469 41.95 22.36 19.70
C THR A 469 43.11 23.10 20.38
N ASN A 470 44.29 22.47 20.48
CA ASN A 470 45.40 22.96 21.31
C ASN A 470 46.48 23.73 20.52
N ALA A 471 46.63 23.48 19.21
CA ALA A 471 47.69 24.12 18.43
C ALA A 471 47.30 25.53 17.94
N SER A 472 48.16 26.50 18.25
CA SER A 472 48.10 27.88 17.75
C SER A 472 48.53 28.02 16.28
N ALA A 473 49.27 27.05 15.73
CA ALA A 473 49.69 27.02 14.32
C ALA A 473 48.70 26.23 13.45
N PRO A 474 48.39 26.69 12.21
CA PRO A 474 47.47 25.99 11.30
C PRO A 474 48.09 24.68 10.78
N LEU A 475 47.24 23.65 10.66
CA LEU A 475 47.59 22.38 10.03
C LEU A 475 47.97 22.63 8.55
N SER A 476 49.23 22.41 8.19
CA SER A 476 49.73 22.59 6.82
C SER A 476 49.90 21.24 6.09
N PRO A 477 49.94 21.22 4.75
CA PRO A 477 50.26 20.01 3.98
C PRO A 477 51.66 19.45 4.29
N THR A 478 52.57 20.29 4.81
CA THR A 478 53.92 19.89 5.25
C THR A 478 54.00 19.45 6.71
N SER A 479 52.87 19.42 7.42
CA SER A 479 52.83 19.01 8.83
C SER A 479 53.25 17.55 9.01
N PRO A 480 53.90 17.21 10.15
CA PRO A 480 54.32 15.84 10.42
C PRO A 480 53.15 14.86 10.45
N LEU A 481 51.93 15.32 10.76
CA LEU A 481 50.72 14.50 10.77
C LEU A 481 50.28 14.13 9.35
N VAL A 482 50.30 15.08 8.41
CA VAL A 482 50.03 14.82 6.99
C VAL A 482 51.11 13.92 6.38
N ALA A 483 52.38 14.11 6.74
CA ALA A 483 53.47 13.23 6.32
C ALA A 483 53.31 11.80 6.88
N SER A 484 52.76 11.65 8.09
CA SER A 484 52.60 10.35 8.75
C SER A 484 51.38 9.58 8.23
N TYR A 485 50.21 10.22 8.06
CA TYR A 485 48.99 9.53 7.64
C TYR A 485 48.62 9.71 6.16
N GLY A 486 49.28 10.63 5.45
CA GLY A 486 48.95 10.97 4.06
C GLY A 486 47.74 11.91 3.93
N PRO A 487 47.68 12.72 2.86
CA PRO A 487 46.67 13.78 2.71
C PRO A 487 45.24 13.24 2.63
N ALA A 488 45.01 12.09 1.96
CA ALA A 488 43.67 11.51 1.83
C ALA A 488 43.12 10.96 3.16
N ALA A 489 43.97 10.41 4.03
CA ALA A 489 43.53 9.95 5.35
C ALA A 489 43.25 11.11 6.30
N VAL A 490 44.04 12.19 6.23
CA VAL A 490 43.81 13.41 7.00
C VAL A 490 42.53 14.12 6.54
N ALA A 491 42.31 14.26 5.23
CA ALA A 491 41.05 14.78 4.69
C ALA A 491 39.85 13.96 5.16
N CYS A 492 39.96 12.62 5.16
CA CYS A 492 38.94 11.73 5.71
C CYS A 492 38.64 12.02 7.20
N MET A 493 39.67 12.16 8.04
CA MET A 493 39.49 12.50 9.46
C MET A 493 38.89 13.90 9.65
N LEU A 494 39.28 14.90 8.85
CA LEU A 494 38.72 16.25 8.90
C LEU A 494 37.23 16.27 8.53
N PHE A 495 36.82 15.54 7.49
CA PHE A 495 35.40 15.37 7.14
C PHE A 495 34.62 14.74 8.30
N ALA A 496 35.19 13.72 8.95
CA ALA A 496 34.55 13.08 10.10
C ALA A 496 34.43 14.01 11.31
N LEU A 497 35.47 14.80 11.63
CA LEU A 497 35.43 15.82 12.70
C LEU A 497 34.42 16.93 12.39
N ALA A 498 34.28 17.31 11.13
CA ALA A 498 33.29 18.31 10.72
C ALA A 498 31.84 17.78 10.82
N CYS A 499 31.66 16.45 10.81
CA CYS A 499 30.36 15.79 11.04
C CYS A 499 30.10 15.45 12.53
N ASP A 500 31.05 15.70 13.42
CA ASP A 500 30.93 15.46 14.85
C ASP A 500 29.88 16.43 15.46
N PRO A 501 29.05 16.02 16.45
CA PRO A 501 28.15 16.94 17.15
C PRO A 501 28.84 18.16 17.76
N ALA A 502 30.10 18.02 18.19
CA ALA A 502 30.89 19.11 18.74
C ALA A 502 32.24 19.17 18.00
N PRO A 503 32.31 19.84 16.83
CA PRO A 503 33.56 19.92 16.07
C PRO A 503 34.60 20.79 16.80
N PRO A 504 35.90 20.47 16.70
CA PRO A 504 36.96 21.22 17.40
C PRO A 504 37.15 22.66 16.89
N ARG A 505 36.73 22.93 15.65
CA ARG A 505 36.70 24.25 15.01
C ARG A 505 35.43 24.37 14.17
N PRO A 506 35.01 25.60 13.77
CA PRO A 506 33.85 25.78 12.91
C PRO A 506 33.98 24.96 11.60
N PRO A 507 32.90 24.32 11.11
CA PRO A 507 32.96 23.49 9.89
C PRO A 507 33.57 24.20 8.68
N ALA A 508 33.31 25.50 8.50
CA ALA A 508 33.90 26.30 7.42
C ALA A 508 35.44 26.31 7.43
N HIS A 509 36.05 26.37 8.61
CA HIS A 509 37.50 26.33 8.76
C HIS A 509 38.07 24.93 8.54
N LEU A 510 37.35 23.88 8.94
CA LEU A 510 37.74 22.50 8.66
C LEU A 510 37.69 22.22 7.15
N LEU A 511 36.70 22.78 6.46
CA LEU A 511 36.57 22.71 5.01
C LEU A 511 37.72 23.40 4.27
N SER A 512 38.16 24.58 4.70
CA SER A 512 39.33 25.22 4.09
C SER A 512 40.58 24.36 4.24
N LEU A 513 40.81 23.78 5.43
CA LEU A 513 41.92 22.86 5.66
C LEU A 513 41.85 21.59 4.80
N ILE A 514 40.64 21.06 4.57
CA ILE A 514 40.43 19.91 3.68
C ILE A 514 40.91 20.24 2.26
N PHE A 515 40.59 21.43 1.74
CA PHE A 515 41.03 21.84 0.41
C PHE A 515 42.53 22.13 0.35
N ASP A 516 43.07 22.81 1.35
CA ASP A 516 44.50 23.14 1.42
C ASP A 516 45.39 21.88 1.48
N ILE A 517 44.92 20.82 2.15
CA ILE A 517 45.65 19.54 2.28
C ILE A 517 45.33 18.58 1.12
N GLY A 518 44.09 18.60 0.63
CA GLY A 518 43.57 17.70 -0.40
C GLY A 518 44.12 17.97 -1.80
N GLY A 519 44.51 19.21 -2.08
CA GLY A 519 45.06 19.62 -3.36
C GLY A 519 44.07 19.50 -4.53
N HIS A 520 44.60 19.42 -5.75
CA HIS A 520 43.83 19.35 -7.00
C HIS A 520 43.97 17.96 -7.66
N PRO A 521 43.02 17.52 -8.50
CA PRO A 521 43.15 16.30 -9.30
C PRO A 521 44.42 16.32 -10.16
N ARG A 522 45.04 15.15 -10.35
CA ARG A 522 46.26 14.99 -11.15
C ARG A 522 46.13 13.78 -12.08
N GLY A 523 46.19 14.00 -13.39
CA GLY A 523 46.01 12.93 -14.38
C GLY A 523 44.61 12.31 -14.29
N ASP A 524 44.53 10.98 -14.32
CA ASP A 524 43.28 10.24 -14.16
C ASP A 524 42.85 10.04 -12.69
N GLU A 525 43.64 10.53 -11.73
CA GLU A 525 43.38 10.38 -10.30
C GLU A 525 42.63 11.57 -9.71
N HIS A 526 41.57 11.28 -8.95
CA HIS A 526 40.85 12.28 -8.17
C HIS A 526 41.74 12.87 -7.06
N SER A 527 41.41 14.10 -6.63
CA SER A 527 42.08 14.76 -5.51
C SER A 527 42.11 13.92 -4.21
N ALA A 528 43.01 14.30 -3.30
CA ALA A 528 43.09 13.64 -2.01
C ALA A 528 41.88 13.98 -1.10
N HIS A 529 41.23 15.15 -1.27
CA HIS A 529 39.98 15.43 -0.54
C HIS A 529 38.80 14.62 -1.07
N TYR A 530 38.67 14.41 -2.39
CA TYR A 530 37.61 13.55 -2.93
C TYR A 530 37.80 12.10 -2.47
N THR A 531 39.04 11.59 -2.56
CA THR A 531 39.37 10.26 -2.04
C THR A 531 39.10 10.17 -0.54
N GLY A 532 39.42 11.22 0.22
CA GLY A 532 39.10 11.33 1.65
C GLY A 532 37.60 11.31 1.94
N LEU A 533 36.79 12.02 1.16
CA LEU A 533 35.33 12.03 1.26
C LEU A 533 34.75 10.63 1.04
N VAL A 534 35.16 9.95 -0.05
CA VAL A 534 34.69 8.60 -0.36
C VAL A 534 35.10 7.62 0.75
N ARG A 535 36.32 7.74 1.29
CA ARG A 535 36.78 6.95 2.45
C ARG A 535 35.91 7.17 3.69
N VAL A 536 35.47 8.39 3.99
CA VAL A 536 34.54 8.66 5.10
C VAL A 536 33.20 7.96 4.89
N VAL A 537 32.61 8.10 3.70
CA VAL A 537 31.32 7.48 3.36
C VAL A 537 31.41 5.96 3.52
N VAL A 538 32.48 5.35 2.97
CA VAL A 538 32.77 3.92 3.10
C VAL A 538 32.87 3.49 4.58
N ARG A 539 33.58 4.26 5.40
CA ARG A 539 33.80 3.94 6.83
C ARG A 539 32.55 4.13 7.68
N PHE A 540 31.71 5.13 7.40
CA PHE A 540 30.41 5.31 8.06
C PHE A 540 29.42 4.19 7.71
N LEU A 541 29.46 3.67 6.49
CA LEU A 541 28.56 2.61 6.02
C LEU A 541 29.06 1.18 6.35
N SER A 542 30.36 0.98 6.57
CA SER A 542 30.98 -0.32 6.87
C SER A 542 30.21 -1.17 7.91
N PRO A 543 29.74 -0.62 9.05
CA PRO A 543 29.02 -1.40 10.06
C PRO A 543 27.73 -2.03 9.53
N ILE A 544 27.01 -1.37 8.62
CA ILE A 544 25.68 -1.80 8.15
C ILE A 544 25.69 -2.41 6.74
N TRP A 545 26.73 -2.17 5.93
CA TRP A 545 26.78 -2.47 4.49
C TRP A 545 26.35 -3.89 4.08
N ARG A 546 26.90 -4.94 4.72
CA ARG A 546 26.51 -6.35 4.50
C ARG A 546 25.75 -6.97 5.67
N ALA A 547 25.19 -6.15 6.57
CA ALA A 547 24.41 -6.70 7.66
C ALA A 547 23.12 -7.26 7.07
N ALA A 548 22.78 -8.50 7.42
CA ALA A 548 21.44 -9.00 7.15
C ALA A 548 20.45 -8.03 7.79
N LEU A 549 19.41 -7.66 7.04
CA LEU A 549 18.41 -6.74 7.55
C LEU A 549 17.40 -7.46 8.44
N ALA A 550 17.09 -8.71 8.12
CA ALA A 550 16.13 -9.55 8.82
C ALA A 550 16.67 -10.94 9.15
N GLN A 551 16.19 -11.54 10.25
CA GLN A 551 16.40 -12.94 10.61
C GLN A 551 15.06 -13.60 10.96
N ALA A 552 14.95 -14.91 10.73
CA ALA A 552 13.76 -15.67 11.10
C ALA A 552 13.61 -15.68 12.64
N ALA A 553 12.40 -15.40 13.12
CA ALA A 553 12.08 -15.44 14.53
C ALA A 553 12.20 -16.88 15.07
N PRO A 554 12.68 -17.07 16.32
CA PRO A 554 12.86 -18.40 16.90
C PRO A 554 11.54 -19.18 17.11
N LYS A 555 10.39 -18.49 17.18
CA LYS A 555 9.01 -19.03 17.11
C LYS A 555 7.99 -17.87 17.13
N PRO A 556 6.91 -17.88 16.31
CA PRO A 556 6.62 -18.82 15.23
C PRO A 556 7.55 -18.61 14.02
N ALA A 557 7.84 -19.68 13.29
CA ALA A 557 8.86 -19.74 12.23
C ALA A 557 8.55 -18.91 10.96
N THR A 558 7.44 -18.15 10.94
CA THR A 558 6.97 -17.36 9.79
C THR A 558 7.20 -15.85 9.94
N ALA A 559 7.65 -15.37 11.11
CA ALA A 559 7.91 -13.95 11.34
C ALA A 559 9.40 -13.63 11.19
N TYR A 560 9.70 -12.47 10.60
CA TYR A 560 11.07 -11.95 10.48
C TYR A 560 11.26 -10.77 11.45
N VAL A 561 12.43 -10.70 12.09
CA VAL A 561 12.79 -9.65 13.05
C VAL A 561 14.02 -8.89 12.54
N PRO A 562 14.09 -7.56 12.73
CA PRO A 562 15.29 -6.80 12.38
C PRO A 562 16.51 -7.32 13.13
N VAL A 563 17.61 -7.54 12.41
CA VAL A 563 18.91 -7.94 12.98
C VAL A 563 19.63 -6.71 13.55
N LEU A 564 19.52 -5.58 12.87
CA LEU A 564 20.14 -4.33 13.26
C LEU A 564 19.31 -3.60 14.32
N ALA A 565 19.93 -3.23 15.43
CA ALA A 565 19.30 -2.40 16.45
C ALA A 565 19.10 -0.95 15.93
N LYS A 566 18.09 -0.24 16.45
CA LYS A 566 17.84 1.17 16.07
C LYS A 566 19.09 2.05 16.15
N ALA A 567 19.82 1.97 17.26
CA ALA A 567 21.06 2.75 17.47
C ALA A 567 22.14 2.49 16.39
N GLN A 568 22.17 1.28 15.80
CA GLN A 568 23.12 0.93 14.75
C GLN A 568 22.75 1.54 13.39
N LEU A 569 21.47 1.90 13.18
CA LEU A 569 20.98 2.60 11.98
C LEU A 569 20.98 4.12 12.15
N GLU A 570 20.68 4.61 13.36
CA GLU A 570 20.64 6.04 13.69
C GLU A 570 22.01 6.71 13.57
N ARG A 571 23.08 6.05 14.03
CA ARG A 571 24.43 6.62 13.99
C ARG A 571 24.92 6.88 12.55
N PRO A 572 24.93 5.89 11.62
CA PRO A 572 25.28 6.15 10.22
C PRO A 572 24.36 7.17 9.55
N ARG A 573 23.05 7.16 9.83
CA ARG A 573 22.10 8.17 9.35
C ARG A 573 22.53 9.57 9.76
N ASP A 574 22.78 9.82 11.05
CA ASP A 574 23.12 11.16 11.55
C ASP A 574 24.47 11.66 11.04
N GLN A 575 25.43 10.75 10.91
CA GLN A 575 26.74 11.05 10.33
C GLN A 575 26.61 11.45 8.85
N LEU A 576 25.83 10.70 8.06
CA LEU A 576 25.59 10.99 6.65
C LEU A 576 24.75 12.25 6.45
N CYS A 577 23.75 12.52 7.30
CA CYS A 577 22.95 13.75 7.26
C CYS A 577 23.82 14.99 7.45
N ARG A 578 24.72 14.97 8.44
CA ARG A 578 25.67 16.07 8.68
C ARG A 578 26.68 16.21 7.56
N LEU A 579 27.18 15.10 7.03
CA LEU A 579 28.07 15.10 5.86
C LEU A 579 27.38 15.72 4.65
N ARG A 580 26.12 15.36 4.39
CA ARG A 580 25.32 15.91 3.30
C ARG A 580 25.13 17.42 3.46
N GLN A 581 24.71 17.88 4.64
CA GLN A 581 24.57 19.31 4.93
C GLN A 581 25.88 20.06 4.69
N LEU A 582 27.01 19.50 5.16
CA LEU A 582 28.33 20.07 4.93
C LEU A 582 28.67 20.16 3.44
N LEU A 583 28.39 19.13 2.64
CA LEU A 583 28.61 19.15 1.19
C LEU A 583 27.75 20.21 0.46
N GLU A 584 26.52 20.44 0.92
CA GLU A 584 25.64 21.49 0.37
C GLU A 584 26.24 22.90 0.61
N HIS A 585 26.92 23.12 1.74
CA HIS A 585 27.64 24.37 2.03
C HIS A 585 28.98 24.50 1.29
N VAL A 586 29.57 23.38 0.86
CA VAL A 586 30.84 23.28 0.13
C VAL A 586 30.69 23.52 -1.38
N ALA A 587 29.48 23.31 -1.92
CA ALA A 587 29.22 23.42 -3.35
C ALA A 587 29.62 24.79 -3.94
N VAL A 588 29.49 25.88 -3.18
CA VAL A 588 29.84 27.25 -3.62
C VAL A 588 31.37 27.46 -3.66
N PRO A 589 32.15 27.21 -2.59
CA PRO A 589 33.62 27.26 -2.65
C PRO A 589 34.23 26.36 -3.72
N TYR A 590 33.66 25.17 -3.94
CA TYR A 590 34.13 24.23 -4.95
C TYR A 590 33.93 24.76 -6.37
N ALA A 591 32.74 25.32 -6.66
CA ALA A 591 32.45 25.97 -7.93
C ALA A 591 33.35 27.21 -8.15
N VAL A 592 33.61 27.99 -7.10
CA VAL A 592 34.50 29.16 -7.16
C VAL A 592 35.96 28.75 -7.41
N ALA A 593 36.46 27.68 -6.78
CA ALA A 593 37.79 27.15 -7.02
C ALA A 593 37.98 26.69 -8.47
N ILE A 594 36.97 26.02 -9.05
CA ILE A 594 36.94 25.60 -10.46
C ILE A 594 37.01 26.81 -11.41
N HIS A 595 36.27 27.88 -11.10
CA HIS A 595 36.31 29.12 -11.89
C HIS A 595 37.63 29.90 -11.75
N ALA A 596 38.35 29.74 -10.65
CA ALA A 596 39.65 30.39 -10.42
C ALA A 596 40.82 29.67 -11.10
N THR A 597 40.74 28.35 -11.32
CA THR A 597 41.81 27.52 -11.89
C THR A 597 41.73 27.33 -13.41
N THR A 598 41.09 28.24 -14.16
CA THR A 598 40.96 28.15 -15.62
C THR A 598 42.29 28.36 -16.35
N ALA A 599 43.16 27.36 -16.32
CA ALA A 599 44.17 27.09 -17.35
C ALA A 599 43.55 26.12 -18.39
N PRO A 600 43.87 26.26 -19.69
CA PRO A 600 43.15 25.60 -20.78
C PRO A 600 43.25 24.06 -20.83
N THR A 601 44.11 23.43 -20.02
CA THR A 601 44.32 21.97 -19.98
C THR A 601 43.62 21.25 -18.81
N ASP A 602 43.19 21.97 -17.76
CA ASP A 602 42.72 21.35 -16.50
C ASP A 602 41.18 21.32 -16.35
N GLY A 603 40.44 22.00 -17.23
CA GLY A 603 38.98 22.14 -17.13
C GLY A 603 38.20 20.82 -17.28
N GLY A 604 38.74 19.84 -18.02
CA GLY A 604 38.14 18.52 -18.18
C GLY A 604 38.20 17.67 -16.90
N MET A 605 39.32 17.73 -16.18
CA MET A 605 39.56 16.93 -14.95
C MET A 605 38.74 17.45 -13.76
N LEU A 606 38.57 18.77 -13.66
CA LEU A 606 37.71 19.37 -12.62
C LEU A 606 36.23 19.04 -12.85
N ALA A 607 35.79 18.99 -14.11
CA ALA A 607 34.42 18.62 -14.46
C ALA A 607 34.10 17.14 -14.15
N THR A 608 35.07 16.23 -14.32
CA THR A 608 34.88 14.82 -13.95
C THR A 608 34.78 14.63 -12.44
N GLU A 609 35.63 15.31 -11.66
CA GLU A 609 35.56 15.27 -10.20
C GLU A 609 34.29 15.93 -9.66
N GLN A 610 33.83 17.05 -10.25
CA GLN A 610 32.56 17.67 -9.87
C GLN A 610 31.36 16.76 -10.14
N ARG A 611 31.35 16.05 -11.29
CA ARG A 611 30.32 15.06 -11.59
C ARG A 611 30.35 13.90 -10.59
N ALA A 612 31.54 13.41 -10.24
CA ALA A 612 31.71 12.36 -9.26
C ALA A 612 31.24 12.80 -7.84
N LEU A 613 31.52 14.05 -7.46
CA LEU A 613 31.02 14.66 -6.21
C LEU A 613 29.49 14.72 -6.18
N GLN A 614 28.86 15.13 -7.29
CA GLN A 614 27.40 15.17 -7.40
C GLN A 614 26.79 13.77 -7.30
N ASP A 615 27.40 12.79 -7.96
CA ASP A 615 26.98 11.39 -7.89
C ASP A 615 27.08 10.86 -6.45
N VAL A 616 28.20 11.09 -5.75
CA VAL A 616 28.38 10.73 -4.33
C VAL A 616 27.38 11.44 -3.43
N HIS A 617 27.10 12.74 -3.65
CA HIS A 617 26.08 13.48 -2.90
C HIS A 617 24.68 12.86 -3.04
N THR A 618 24.27 12.50 -4.26
CA THR A 618 22.99 11.80 -4.49
C THR A 618 22.96 10.43 -3.84
N TRP A 619 24.09 9.72 -3.85
CA TRP A 619 24.25 8.43 -3.21
C TRP A 619 24.14 8.50 -1.68
N ILE A 620 24.74 9.51 -1.04
CA ILE A 620 24.60 9.78 0.39
C ILE A 620 23.12 9.99 0.73
N GLY A 621 22.39 10.80 -0.08
CA GLY A 621 20.95 11.00 0.06
C GLY A 621 20.16 9.69 0.01
N ARG A 622 20.50 8.78 -0.91
CA ARG A 622 19.89 7.45 -1.03
C ARG A 622 20.18 6.56 0.20
N CYS A 623 21.40 6.60 0.73
CA CYS A 623 21.76 5.86 1.96
C CYS A 623 21.01 6.38 3.19
N ILE A 624 20.87 7.70 3.32
CA ILE A 624 20.08 8.34 4.39
C ILE A 624 18.63 7.87 4.30
N ALA A 625 18.01 7.98 3.12
CA ALA A 625 16.63 7.56 2.88
C ALA A 625 16.41 6.07 3.21
N ALA A 626 17.39 5.20 2.93
CA ALA A 626 17.32 3.79 3.29
C ALA A 626 17.37 3.57 4.80
N CYS A 627 18.26 4.27 5.52
CA CYS A 627 18.33 4.19 6.98
C CYS A 627 17.03 4.68 7.63
N GLU A 628 16.48 5.79 7.14
CA GLU A 628 15.19 6.35 7.62
C GLU A 628 14.03 5.38 7.37
N ALA A 629 13.96 4.79 6.18
CA ALA A 629 12.94 3.80 5.83
C ALA A 629 12.99 2.58 6.76
N LEU A 630 14.19 2.04 6.99
CA LEU A 630 14.39 0.91 7.90
C LEU A 630 14.04 1.26 9.36
N LEU A 631 14.30 2.49 9.80
CA LEU A 631 13.92 2.97 11.13
C LEU A 631 12.40 3.14 11.28
N LEU A 632 11.72 3.65 10.26
CA LEU A 632 10.26 3.77 10.23
C LEU A 632 9.59 2.40 10.28
N VAL A 633 10.09 1.44 9.51
CA VAL A 633 9.51 0.08 9.43
C VAL A 633 9.92 -0.79 10.63
N HIS A 634 10.86 -0.35 11.47
CA HIS A 634 11.30 -1.10 12.64
C HIS A 634 10.17 -1.43 13.63
N ALA A 635 9.09 -0.65 13.66
CA ALA A 635 7.91 -0.91 14.49
C ALA A 635 6.91 -1.90 13.86
N HIS A 636 7.12 -2.34 12.61
CA HIS A 636 6.18 -3.12 11.80
C HIS A 636 6.76 -4.51 11.45
N PRO A 637 6.55 -5.53 12.30
CA PRO A 637 7.19 -6.85 12.13
C PRO A 637 6.77 -7.62 10.87
N THR A 638 5.58 -7.35 10.33
CA THR A 638 5.03 -7.97 9.11
C THR A 638 5.79 -7.57 7.83
N ALA A 639 6.30 -6.34 7.79
CA ALA A 639 6.97 -5.77 6.63
C ALA A 639 8.35 -6.40 6.37
N TRP A 640 9.02 -6.93 7.41
CA TRP A 640 10.39 -7.49 7.30
C TRP A 640 10.48 -8.76 6.45
N THR A 641 9.35 -9.37 6.09
CA THR A 641 9.27 -10.53 5.18
C THR A 641 9.87 -10.25 3.80
N HIS A 642 9.72 -9.03 3.28
CA HIS A 642 10.21 -8.65 1.95
C HIS A 642 11.74 -8.61 1.83
N VAL A 643 12.47 -8.60 2.95
CA VAL A 643 13.92 -8.36 3.01
C VAL A 643 14.67 -9.50 3.70
N ALA A 644 14.01 -10.66 3.83
CA ALA A 644 14.50 -11.87 4.49
C ALA A 644 15.92 -12.31 4.09
N SER A 645 16.32 -12.09 2.84
CA SER A 645 17.62 -12.51 2.29
C SER A 645 18.44 -11.36 1.73
N LEU A 646 18.12 -10.11 2.08
CA LEU A 646 18.80 -8.93 1.55
C LEU A 646 19.68 -8.29 2.62
N ALA A 647 20.82 -7.75 2.19
CA ALA A 647 21.65 -6.89 3.00
C ALA A 647 21.41 -5.41 2.68
N PHE A 648 21.94 -4.50 3.51
CA PHE A 648 21.82 -3.06 3.29
C PHE A 648 22.29 -2.63 1.90
N TYR A 649 23.41 -3.17 1.40
CA TYR A 649 23.91 -2.83 0.06
C TYR A 649 22.97 -3.26 -1.07
N ASP A 650 22.22 -4.36 -0.90
CA ASP A 650 21.26 -4.81 -1.93
C ASP A 650 20.11 -3.79 -2.05
N VAL A 651 19.67 -3.25 -0.92
CA VAL A 651 18.60 -2.24 -0.86
C VAL A 651 19.01 -0.93 -1.53
N VAL A 652 20.20 -0.43 -1.23
CA VAL A 652 20.65 0.86 -1.79
C VAL A 652 21.18 0.67 -3.22
N GLY A 653 21.78 -0.48 -3.54
CA GLY A 653 22.52 -0.68 -4.80
C GLY A 653 21.82 -1.45 -5.90
N THR A 654 20.68 -2.11 -5.63
CA THR A 654 19.95 -2.88 -6.65
C THR A 654 18.51 -2.41 -6.77
N ASP A 655 17.95 -2.49 -7.98
CA ASP A 655 16.54 -2.15 -8.22
C ASP A 655 15.59 -3.12 -7.51
N ALA A 656 15.96 -4.40 -7.42
CA ALA A 656 15.19 -5.40 -6.69
C ALA A 656 15.14 -5.12 -5.18
N GLY A 657 16.27 -4.74 -4.58
CA GLY A 657 16.32 -4.37 -3.16
C GLY A 657 15.58 -3.05 -2.88
N ALA A 658 15.65 -2.08 -3.79
CA ALA A 658 14.88 -0.85 -3.69
C ALA A 658 13.37 -1.11 -3.74
N ALA A 659 12.91 -1.99 -4.64
CA ALA A 659 11.52 -2.42 -4.73
C ALA A 659 11.07 -3.19 -3.46
N ALA A 660 11.95 -4.00 -2.87
CA ALA A 660 11.67 -4.68 -1.62
C ALA A 660 11.48 -3.70 -0.45
N LEU A 661 12.34 -2.69 -0.32
CA LEU A 661 12.19 -1.63 0.70
C LEU A 661 10.94 -0.76 0.44
N GLN A 662 10.62 -0.47 -0.82
CA GLN A 662 9.37 0.20 -1.20
C GLN A 662 8.15 -0.62 -0.77
N ALA A 663 8.15 -1.94 -0.99
CA ALA A 663 7.09 -2.83 -0.53
C ALA A 663 6.97 -2.85 1.01
N MET A 664 8.07 -2.79 1.75
CA MET A 664 8.05 -2.62 3.21
C MET A 664 7.36 -1.31 3.63
N LEU A 665 7.69 -0.20 2.98
CA LEU A 665 7.09 1.10 3.27
C LEU A 665 5.59 1.12 2.94
N LEU A 666 5.19 0.48 1.84
CA LEU A 666 3.77 0.30 1.47
C LEU A 666 3.03 -0.55 2.50
N ALA A 667 3.65 -1.63 3.00
CA ALA A 667 3.07 -2.45 4.07
C ALA A 667 2.92 -1.64 5.38
N ALA A 668 3.95 -0.87 5.76
CA ALA A 668 3.88 0.00 6.93
C ALA A 668 2.82 1.11 6.77
N ALA A 669 2.70 1.71 5.59
CA ALA A 669 1.66 2.70 5.28
C ALA A 669 0.24 2.12 5.37
N LYS A 670 0.06 0.86 4.97
CA LYS A 670 -1.21 0.14 5.07
C LYS A 670 -1.60 -0.14 6.53
N GLU A 671 -0.64 -0.49 7.38
CA GLU A 671 -0.89 -0.75 8.80
C GLU A 671 -1.06 0.53 9.62
N THR A 672 -0.26 1.56 9.35
CA THR A 672 -0.28 2.82 10.09
C THR A 672 -0.14 4.00 9.13
N PRO A 673 -1.29 4.55 8.66
CA PRO A 673 -1.33 5.68 7.74
C PRO A 673 -0.54 6.93 8.15
N ALA A 674 -0.38 7.17 9.45
CA ALA A 674 0.36 8.31 10.00
C ALA A 674 1.85 8.33 9.59
N VAL A 675 2.41 7.20 9.12
CA VAL A 675 3.80 7.11 8.67
C VAL A 675 4.00 7.77 7.29
N VAL A 676 2.94 7.87 6.47
CA VAL A 676 3.01 8.31 5.05
C VAL A 676 3.65 9.69 4.86
N PRO A 677 3.29 10.75 5.61
CA PRO A 677 3.92 12.07 5.45
C PRO A 677 5.42 12.04 5.78
N THR A 678 5.80 11.26 6.81
CA THR A 678 7.20 11.12 7.22
C THR A 678 8.00 10.31 6.19
N ALA A 679 7.41 9.26 5.65
CA ALA A 679 8.00 8.46 4.57
C ALA A 679 8.20 9.29 3.30
N LEU A 680 7.23 10.12 2.90
CA LEU A 680 7.37 11.04 1.77
C LEU A 680 8.50 12.05 1.96
N ALA A 681 8.57 12.67 3.14
CA ALA A 681 9.56 13.71 3.42
C ALA A 681 11.00 13.18 3.50
N ARG A 682 11.18 11.97 4.06
CA ARG A 682 12.52 11.44 4.41
C ARG A 682 12.98 10.30 3.52
N CYS A 683 12.07 9.60 2.83
CA CYS A 683 12.36 8.38 2.07
C CYS A 683 12.09 8.54 0.57
N GLY A 684 12.14 9.75 0.02
CA GLY A 684 11.78 10.05 -1.38
C GLY A 684 12.53 9.26 -2.47
N ALA A 685 13.67 8.64 -2.15
CA ALA A 685 14.39 7.74 -3.05
C ALA A 685 13.72 6.36 -3.24
N PHE A 686 12.86 5.96 -2.30
CA PHE A 686 12.19 4.65 -2.27
C PHE A 686 10.66 4.76 -2.16
N PHE A 687 10.14 5.94 -1.81
CA PHE A 687 8.72 6.18 -1.63
C PHE A 687 8.30 7.46 -2.33
N SER A 688 7.58 7.32 -3.45
CA SER A 688 7.18 8.42 -4.30
C SER A 688 5.80 8.98 -3.92
N LEU A 689 5.45 10.14 -4.49
CA LEU A 689 4.09 10.69 -4.36
C LEU A 689 3.02 9.72 -4.90
N ALA A 690 3.36 8.91 -5.91
CA ALA A 690 2.43 7.92 -6.44
C ALA A 690 2.19 6.75 -5.48
N ASP A 691 3.21 6.37 -4.72
CA ASP A 691 3.10 5.31 -3.70
C ASP A 691 2.29 5.78 -2.48
N ALA A 692 2.39 7.07 -2.15
CA ALA A 692 1.69 7.67 -1.03
C ALA A 692 0.22 8.00 -1.33
N GLY A 693 -0.10 8.36 -2.57
CA GLY A 693 -1.41 8.85 -2.98
C GLY A 693 -2.59 8.00 -2.47
N PRO A 694 -2.56 6.67 -2.60
CA PRO A 694 -3.64 5.78 -2.13
C PRO A 694 -3.88 5.79 -0.61
N PHE A 695 -2.91 6.22 0.18
CA PHE A 695 -2.97 6.21 1.64
C PHE A 695 -3.28 7.58 2.24
N GLN A 696 -3.15 8.67 1.47
CA GLN A 696 -3.46 10.03 1.91
C GLN A 696 -4.96 10.21 2.14
N GLY A 697 -5.39 10.22 3.41
CA GLY A 697 -6.80 10.29 3.81
C GLY A 697 -7.29 9.07 4.58
N THR A 698 -6.54 7.97 4.59
CA THR A 698 -6.93 6.74 5.32
C THR A 698 -6.94 6.91 6.84
N ASP A 699 -6.12 7.81 7.40
CA ASP A 699 -6.19 8.18 8.82
C ASP A 699 -7.49 8.90 9.18
N ALA A 700 -7.91 9.87 8.36
CA ALA A 700 -9.19 10.55 8.56
C ALA A 700 -10.37 9.57 8.39
N LEU A 701 -10.27 8.61 7.47
CA LEU A 701 -11.26 7.56 7.29
C LEU A 701 -11.31 6.59 8.49
N SER A 702 -10.17 6.20 9.07
CA SER A 702 -10.15 5.36 10.27
C SER A 702 -10.70 6.11 11.49
N ARG A 703 -10.40 7.41 11.62
CA ARG A 703 -11.03 8.29 12.62
C ARG A 703 -12.54 8.39 12.44
N ALA A 704 -13.02 8.50 11.21
CA ALA A 704 -14.45 8.52 10.93
C ALA A 704 -15.15 7.24 11.41
N LYS A 705 -14.56 6.06 11.12
CA LYS A 705 -15.10 4.77 11.58
C LYS A 705 -15.13 4.62 13.11
N ALA A 706 -14.17 5.26 13.80
CA ALA A 706 -14.07 5.24 15.27
C ALA A 706 -14.83 6.38 15.96
N ALA A 707 -15.44 7.30 15.21
CA ALA A 707 -16.07 8.49 15.78
C ALA A 707 -17.35 8.14 16.57
N ALA A 708 -17.46 8.67 17.80
CA ALA A 708 -18.60 8.43 18.67
C ALA A 708 -19.85 9.28 18.33
N THR A 709 -19.69 10.37 17.59
CA THR A 709 -20.78 11.29 17.22
C THR A 709 -20.93 11.43 15.70
N PRO A 710 -22.15 11.58 15.17
CA PRO A 710 -22.38 11.75 13.74
C PRO A 710 -21.66 12.98 13.17
N ALA A 711 -21.64 14.11 13.89
CA ALA A 711 -20.96 15.33 13.46
C ALA A 711 -19.43 15.15 13.34
N ALA A 712 -18.81 14.44 14.28
CA ALA A 712 -17.37 14.15 14.21
C ALA A 712 -17.05 13.15 13.08
N ARG A 713 -17.92 12.17 12.87
CA ARG A 713 -17.82 11.23 11.74
C ARG A 713 -17.88 11.98 10.41
N ASP A 714 -18.88 12.82 10.21
CA ASP A 714 -19.09 13.54 8.95
C ASP A 714 -17.96 14.56 8.69
N ALA A 715 -17.43 15.23 9.73
CA ALA A 715 -16.26 16.09 9.61
C ALA A 715 -15.01 15.31 9.16
N ALA A 716 -14.75 14.14 9.77
CA ALA A 716 -13.63 13.28 9.42
C ALA A 716 -13.78 12.66 8.01
N LEU A 717 -15.00 12.34 7.57
CA LEU A 717 -15.26 11.85 6.21
C LEU A 717 -15.02 12.94 5.15
N ASN A 718 -15.41 14.19 5.43
CA ASN A 718 -15.11 15.31 4.53
C ASN A 718 -13.61 15.59 4.45
N GLU A 719 -12.89 15.49 5.57
CA GLU A 719 -11.42 15.59 5.61
C GLU A 719 -10.77 14.46 4.79
N ALA A 720 -11.24 13.22 4.96
CA ALA A 720 -10.76 12.07 4.19
C ALA A 720 -11.00 12.25 2.69
N LEU A 721 -12.21 12.68 2.30
CA LEU A 721 -12.57 12.93 0.91
C LEU A 721 -11.66 13.99 0.27
N ALA A 722 -11.47 15.13 0.94
CA ALA A 722 -10.62 16.20 0.44
C ALA A 722 -9.18 15.71 0.22
N ALA A 723 -8.64 14.91 1.15
CA ALA A 723 -7.30 14.33 1.01
C ALA A 723 -7.21 13.34 -0.16
N PHE A 724 -8.19 12.43 -0.31
CA PHE A 724 -8.17 11.46 -1.41
C PHE A 724 -8.35 12.12 -2.77
N VAL A 725 -9.24 13.10 -2.91
CA VAL A 725 -9.46 13.82 -4.18
C VAL A 725 -8.23 14.63 -4.55
N ALA A 726 -7.58 15.31 -3.59
CA ALA A 726 -6.32 16.01 -3.83
C ALA A 726 -5.18 15.06 -4.24
N ALA A 727 -5.17 13.84 -3.69
CA ALA A 727 -4.17 12.82 -4.00
C ALA A 727 -4.46 12.06 -5.31
N ALA A 728 -5.72 11.98 -5.75
CA ALA A 728 -6.16 11.17 -6.89
C ALA A 728 -5.31 11.38 -8.16
N PRO A 729 -4.88 12.61 -8.55
CA PRO A 729 -4.01 12.82 -9.72
C PRO A 729 -2.66 12.12 -9.64
N THR A 730 -2.20 11.77 -8.45
CA THR A 730 -0.90 11.11 -8.22
C THR A 730 -0.98 9.60 -8.17
N TRP A 731 -2.18 9.00 -8.11
CA TRP A 731 -2.36 7.55 -7.99
C TRP A 731 -1.76 6.79 -9.19
N PRO A 732 -1.27 5.55 -8.97
CA PRO A 732 -0.73 4.71 -10.04
C PRO A 732 -1.84 4.33 -11.04
N ALA A 733 -1.58 4.43 -12.34
CA ALA A 733 -2.52 4.08 -13.40
C ALA A 733 -2.49 2.58 -13.72
N GLY A 734 -2.84 1.74 -12.74
CA GLY A 734 -2.81 0.27 -12.84
C GLY A 734 -4.03 -0.41 -12.18
N PRO A 735 -4.17 -1.73 -12.32
CA PRO A 735 -5.28 -2.49 -11.75
C PRO A 735 -5.34 -2.42 -10.22
N ASP A 736 -4.18 -2.31 -9.55
CA ASP A 736 -4.10 -2.19 -8.09
C ASP A 736 -4.83 -0.93 -7.56
N ALA A 737 -4.85 0.15 -8.34
CA ALA A 737 -5.57 1.37 -7.97
C ALA A 737 -7.09 1.19 -8.02
N VAL A 738 -7.58 0.41 -9.00
CA VAL A 738 -9.00 0.05 -9.12
C VAL A 738 -9.42 -0.84 -7.95
N ASP A 739 -8.61 -1.83 -7.59
CA ASP A 739 -8.88 -2.70 -6.44
C ASP A 739 -8.86 -1.96 -5.11
N HIS A 740 -7.94 -0.99 -4.96
CA HIS A 740 -7.91 -0.13 -3.78
C HIS A 740 -9.12 0.82 -3.72
N LEU A 741 -9.51 1.41 -4.86
CA LEU A 741 -10.73 2.20 -4.97
C LEU A 741 -11.96 1.37 -4.56
N ARG A 742 -12.08 0.11 -5.02
CA ARG A 742 -13.19 -0.78 -4.66
C ARG A 742 -13.27 -1.03 -3.15
N ARG A 743 -12.13 -1.13 -2.46
CA ARG A 743 -12.08 -1.28 -0.99
C ARG A 743 -12.51 0.00 -0.28
N LEU A 744 -12.01 1.16 -0.72
CA LEU A 744 -12.41 2.46 -0.16
C LEU A 744 -13.89 2.76 -0.42
N ALA A 745 -14.40 2.40 -1.60
CA ALA A 745 -15.80 2.51 -1.95
C ALA A 745 -16.69 1.76 -0.95
N LYS A 746 -16.33 0.52 -0.62
CA LYS A 746 -17.01 -0.29 0.40
C LYS A 746 -16.93 0.35 1.80
N ASP A 747 -15.80 0.97 2.13
CA ASP A 747 -15.64 1.67 3.41
C ASP A 747 -16.52 2.94 3.51
N PHE A 748 -16.67 3.69 2.41
CA PHE A 748 -17.59 4.83 2.35
C PHE A 748 -19.06 4.41 2.36
N GLU A 749 -19.39 3.29 1.70
CA GLU A 749 -20.71 2.64 1.74
C GLU A 749 -21.09 2.24 3.17
N LEU A 750 -20.20 1.57 3.91
CA LEU A 750 -20.42 1.21 5.32
C LEU A 750 -20.65 2.44 6.24
N CYS A 751 -20.10 3.59 5.86
CA CYS A 751 -20.30 4.86 6.55
C CYS A 751 -21.53 5.65 6.07
N ALA A 752 -22.28 5.13 5.08
CA ALA A 752 -23.39 5.80 4.39
C ALA A 752 -23.03 7.18 3.79
N PHE A 753 -21.79 7.36 3.33
CA PHE A 753 -21.28 8.63 2.79
C PHE A 753 -21.21 8.62 1.26
N TRP A 754 -22.37 8.73 0.64
CA TRP A 754 -22.58 8.63 -0.81
C TRP A 754 -21.89 9.71 -1.64
N ARG A 755 -21.81 10.94 -1.11
CA ARG A 755 -21.12 12.06 -1.77
C ARG A 755 -19.65 11.75 -2.01
N GLY A 756 -18.96 11.22 -1.00
CA GLY A 756 -17.54 10.88 -1.12
C GLY A 756 -17.29 9.73 -2.09
N LEU A 757 -18.21 8.77 -2.16
CA LEU A 757 -18.14 7.66 -3.10
C LEU A 757 -18.15 8.17 -4.56
N VAL A 758 -19.10 9.05 -4.92
CA VAL A 758 -19.21 9.59 -6.28
C VAL A 758 -18.02 10.50 -6.61
N GLU A 759 -17.68 11.46 -5.75
CA GLU A 759 -16.57 12.40 -6.03
C GLU A 759 -15.21 11.70 -6.14
N LEU A 760 -14.94 10.68 -5.30
CA LEU A 760 -13.70 9.91 -5.36
C LEU A 760 -13.62 9.05 -6.63
N THR A 761 -14.71 8.37 -7.01
CA THR A 761 -14.73 7.54 -8.23
C THR A 761 -14.46 8.39 -9.48
N VAL A 762 -15.04 9.60 -9.57
CA VAL A 762 -14.76 10.55 -10.66
C VAL A 762 -13.30 11.00 -10.66
N ALA A 763 -12.77 11.40 -9.49
CA ALA A 763 -11.40 11.88 -9.37
C ALA A 763 -10.36 10.81 -9.78
N VAL A 764 -10.60 9.55 -9.42
CA VAL A 764 -9.73 8.42 -9.81
C VAL A 764 -9.97 8.01 -11.27
N ALA A 765 -11.20 8.01 -11.76
CA ALA A 765 -11.51 7.68 -13.16
C ALA A 765 -10.81 8.64 -14.14
N ALA A 766 -10.69 9.93 -13.79
CA ALA A 766 -9.98 10.93 -14.58
C ALA A 766 -8.48 10.65 -14.80
N ARG A 767 -7.88 9.70 -14.04
CA ARG A 767 -6.48 9.25 -14.23
C ARG A 767 -6.28 8.38 -15.47
N PHE A 768 -7.33 7.69 -15.91
CA PHE A 768 -7.31 6.75 -17.01
C PHE A 768 -7.68 7.44 -18.32
N SER A 769 -7.31 6.86 -19.46
CA SER A 769 -7.71 7.41 -20.76
C SER A 769 -9.23 7.32 -20.92
N ALA A 770 -9.83 8.38 -21.47
CA ALA A 770 -11.27 8.46 -21.69
C ALA A 770 -11.79 7.22 -22.45
N HIS A 771 -12.91 6.66 -22.00
CA HIS A 771 -13.59 5.48 -22.54
C HIS A 771 -12.78 4.17 -22.47
N SER A 772 -11.72 4.12 -21.67
CA SER A 772 -10.96 2.88 -21.47
C SER A 772 -11.71 1.86 -20.61
N ALA A 773 -11.42 0.57 -20.82
CA ALA A 773 -11.94 -0.49 -19.97
C ALA A 773 -11.58 -0.30 -18.48
N ALA A 774 -10.38 0.22 -18.19
CA ALA A 774 -9.94 0.51 -16.83
C ALA A 774 -10.74 1.67 -16.18
N GLN A 775 -11.13 2.69 -16.95
CA GLN A 775 -12.01 3.75 -16.47
C GLN A 775 -13.40 3.18 -16.10
N ARG A 776 -13.96 2.31 -16.95
CA ARG A 776 -15.24 1.64 -16.65
C ARG A 776 -15.17 0.81 -15.37
N GLN A 777 -14.08 0.06 -15.17
CA GLN A 777 -13.86 -0.73 -13.96
C GLN A 777 -13.80 0.11 -12.67
N CYS A 778 -13.50 1.40 -12.75
CA CYS A 778 -13.56 2.30 -11.59
C CYS A 778 -15.00 2.55 -11.12
N TYR A 779 -15.98 2.46 -12.02
CA TYR A 779 -17.39 2.68 -11.73
C TYR A 779 -18.09 1.44 -11.17
N ASP A 780 -17.55 0.23 -11.40
CA ASP A 780 -18.13 -1.03 -10.92
C ASP A 780 -18.45 -1.01 -9.43
N GLY A 781 -17.56 -0.43 -8.60
CA GLY A 781 -17.80 -0.34 -7.15
C GLY A 781 -19.01 0.50 -6.76
N LEU A 782 -19.34 1.53 -7.55
CA LEU A 782 -20.53 2.36 -7.37
C LEU A 782 -21.79 1.64 -7.87
N VAL A 783 -21.69 0.94 -9.01
CA VAL A 783 -22.79 0.13 -9.56
C VAL A 783 -23.15 -1.01 -8.60
N ASP A 784 -22.14 -1.72 -8.08
CA ASP A 784 -22.33 -2.79 -7.09
C ASP A 784 -23.03 -2.28 -5.82
N ALA A 785 -22.69 -1.08 -5.36
CA ALA A 785 -23.35 -0.45 -4.21
C ALA A 785 -24.83 -0.15 -4.51
N LEU A 786 -25.15 0.38 -5.70
CA LEU A 786 -26.53 0.61 -6.13
C LEU A 786 -27.34 -0.67 -6.26
N VAL A 787 -26.74 -1.76 -6.77
CA VAL A 787 -27.39 -3.08 -6.83
C VAL A 787 -27.70 -3.60 -5.43
N ARG A 788 -26.78 -3.45 -4.47
CA ARG A 788 -27.03 -3.83 -3.07
C ARG A 788 -28.15 -3.00 -2.42
N LEU A 789 -28.20 -1.69 -2.68
CA LEU A 789 -29.30 -0.84 -2.22
C LEU A 789 -30.66 -1.31 -2.79
N ALA A 790 -30.68 -1.81 -4.02
CA ALA A 790 -31.87 -2.38 -4.64
C ALA A 790 -32.38 -3.66 -3.95
N GLU A 791 -31.48 -4.50 -3.42
CA GLU A 791 -31.85 -5.73 -2.71
C GLU A 791 -32.57 -5.47 -1.37
N HIS A 792 -32.37 -4.30 -0.76
CA HIS A 792 -32.91 -3.95 0.56
C HIS A 792 -34.33 -3.31 0.50
N GLY A 793 -34.92 -3.18 -0.68
CA GLY A 793 -36.32 -2.74 -0.88
C GLY A 793 -36.59 -1.25 -0.59
N ASP A 794 -37.84 -0.92 -0.23
CA ASP A 794 -38.32 0.47 -0.07
C ASP A 794 -37.64 1.27 1.06
N ALA A 795 -36.96 0.60 2.00
CA ALA A 795 -36.36 1.23 3.17
C ALA A 795 -35.20 2.20 2.82
N GLU A 796 -34.55 2.04 1.67
CA GLU A 796 -33.39 2.84 1.25
C GLU A 796 -33.59 3.60 -0.07
N LEU A 797 -34.86 3.75 -0.50
CA LEU A 797 -35.21 4.46 -1.73
C LEU A 797 -34.69 5.91 -1.75
N SER A 798 -34.61 6.57 -0.59
CA SER A 798 -34.06 7.93 -0.46
C SER A 798 -32.56 7.98 -0.67
N ALA A 799 -31.82 6.96 -0.25
CA ALA A 799 -30.37 6.88 -0.43
C ALA A 799 -30.03 6.61 -1.90
N ALA A 800 -30.73 5.67 -2.54
CA ALA A 800 -30.57 5.40 -3.97
C ALA A 800 -30.86 6.66 -4.83
N ARG A 801 -31.95 7.39 -4.54
CA ARG A 801 -32.26 8.67 -5.20
C ARG A 801 -31.18 9.72 -4.99
N ALA A 802 -30.63 9.84 -3.77
CA ALA A 802 -29.56 10.77 -3.49
C ALA A 802 -28.27 10.45 -4.28
N VAL A 803 -27.90 9.16 -4.37
CA VAL A 803 -26.75 8.71 -5.16
C VAL A 803 -26.96 9.02 -6.65
N VAL A 804 -28.11 8.65 -7.21
CA VAL A 804 -28.43 8.90 -8.63
C VAL A 804 -28.45 10.40 -8.92
N SER A 805 -29.01 11.22 -8.05
CA SER A 805 -28.98 12.68 -8.18
C SER A 805 -27.56 13.24 -8.17
N LEU A 806 -26.66 12.71 -7.33
CA LEU A 806 -25.25 13.10 -7.31
C LEU A 806 -24.50 12.68 -8.58
N VAL A 807 -24.81 11.50 -9.14
CA VAL A 807 -24.24 11.03 -10.40
C VAL A 807 -24.68 11.90 -11.57
N VAL A 808 -25.97 12.25 -11.65
CA VAL A 808 -26.50 13.14 -12.70
C VAL A 808 -25.93 14.56 -12.58
N ALA A 809 -25.61 15.02 -11.36
CA ALA A 809 -24.95 16.31 -11.14
C ALA A 809 -23.44 16.30 -11.46
N SER A 810 -22.83 15.13 -11.64
CA SER A 810 -21.41 15.01 -11.99
C SER A 810 -21.13 15.53 -13.41
N PRO A 811 -19.99 16.19 -13.67
CA PRO A 811 -19.60 16.60 -15.03
C PRO A 811 -19.14 15.44 -15.92
N ASP A 812 -18.93 14.23 -15.36
CA ASP A 812 -18.45 13.06 -16.11
C ASP A 812 -19.62 12.36 -16.84
N VAL A 813 -19.74 12.61 -18.15
CA VAL A 813 -20.76 12.01 -19.03
C VAL A 813 -20.65 10.49 -19.08
N HIS A 814 -19.43 9.94 -19.02
CA HIS A 814 -19.25 8.49 -19.13
C HIS A 814 -19.72 7.75 -17.88
N LEU A 815 -19.49 8.35 -16.70
CA LEU A 815 -20.08 7.87 -15.44
C LEU A 815 -21.61 7.86 -15.53
N GLN A 816 -22.21 8.96 -16.01
CA GLN A 816 -23.66 9.06 -16.16
C GLN A 816 -24.20 7.94 -17.06
N GLU A 817 -23.62 7.72 -18.24
CA GLU A 817 -24.04 6.66 -19.16
C GLU A 817 -23.98 5.27 -18.53
N VAL A 818 -22.86 4.91 -17.89
CA VAL A 818 -22.65 3.56 -17.32
C VAL A 818 -23.62 3.30 -16.16
N VAL A 819 -23.76 4.25 -15.24
CA VAL A 819 -24.62 4.09 -14.06
C VAL A 819 -26.10 4.11 -14.45
N LEU A 820 -26.51 5.05 -15.32
CA LEU A 820 -27.90 5.14 -15.76
C LEU A 820 -28.31 3.90 -16.58
N ALA A 821 -27.43 3.40 -17.45
CA ALA A 821 -27.68 2.16 -18.19
C ALA A 821 -27.87 0.97 -17.24
N ALA A 822 -27.07 0.87 -16.17
CA ALA A 822 -27.21 -0.16 -15.16
C ALA A 822 -28.54 -0.05 -14.38
N VAL A 823 -28.95 1.16 -13.98
CA VAL A 823 -30.23 1.41 -13.30
C VAL A 823 -31.42 1.03 -14.18
N VAL A 824 -31.39 1.39 -15.46
CA VAL A 824 -32.45 1.07 -16.43
C VAL A 824 -32.52 -0.43 -16.70
N ALA A 825 -31.37 -1.10 -16.88
CA ALA A 825 -31.30 -2.55 -17.07
C ALA A 825 -31.78 -3.34 -15.84
N GLY A 826 -31.54 -2.80 -14.63
CA GLY A 826 -32.02 -3.38 -13.37
C GLY A 826 -33.50 -3.14 -13.09
N GLY A 827 -34.22 -2.37 -13.91
CA GLY A 827 -35.65 -2.08 -13.73
C GLY A 827 -35.96 -1.05 -12.64
N HIS A 828 -34.95 -0.38 -12.07
CA HIS A 828 -35.11 0.58 -10.97
C HIS A 828 -35.34 2.03 -11.46
N LYS A 829 -36.13 2.18 -12.53
CA LYS A 829 -36.38 3.47 -13.19
C LYS A 829 -37.03 4.50 -12.25
N ALA A 830 -37.78 4.05 -11.23
CA ALA A 830 -38.39 4.88 -10.19
C ALA A 830 -37.40 5.75 -9.37
N TRP A 831 -36.11 5.46 -9.43
CA TRP A 831 -35.07 6.29 -8.81
C TRP A 831 -34.75 7.56 -9.60
N LEU A 832 -35.13 7.62 -10.87
CA LEU A 832 -34.97 8.79 -11.73
C LEU A 832 -36.04 9.86 -11.47
N VAL A 833 -37.13 9.49 -10.79
CA VAL A 833 -38.20 10.41 -10.38
C VAL A 833 -37.62 11.49 -9.45
N GLY A 834 -37.63 12.75 -9.93
CA GLY A 834 -37.08 13.91 -9.22
C GLY A 834 -35.63 14.28 -9.57
N CYS A 835 -34.96 13.55 -10.48
CA CYS A 835 -33.63 13.92 -11.00
C CYS A 835 -33.76 14.89 -12.19
N PRO A 836 -32.82 15.83 -12.39
CA PRO A 836 -32.88 16.74 -13.53
C PRO A 836 -32.74 15.98 -14.86
N VAL A 837 -33.57 16.32 -15.85
CA VAL A 837 -33.60 15.64 -17.15
C VAL A 837 -32.45 16.14 -18.03
N THR A 838 -31.27 15.52 -17.90
CA THR A 838 -30.09 15.82 -18.72
C THR A 838 -30.15 15.11 -20.08
N PRO A 839 -29.44 15.58 -21.13
CA PRO A 839 -29.40 14.92 -22.43
C PRO A 839 -28.94 13.46 -22.36
N THR A 840 -28.05 13.14 -21.42
CA THR A 840 -27.58 11.77 -21.16
C THR A 840 -28.69 10.88 -20.61
N VAL A 841 -29.53 11.39 -19.69
CA VAL A 841 -30.70 10.67 -19.18
C VAL A 841 -31.70 10.40 -20.31
N LYS A 842 -31.95 11.40 -21.18
CA LYS A 842 -32.80 11.25 -22.36
C LYS A 842 -32.27 10.17 -23.32
N ALA A 843 -30.96 10.16 -23.59
CA ALA A 843 -30.31 9.17 -24.46
C ALA A 843 -30.41 7.74 -23.92
N VAL A 844 -30.22 7.53 -22.61
CA VAL A 844 -30.30 6.19 -22.00
C VAL A 844 -31.74 5.68 -21.94
N LEU A 845 -32.71 6.57 -21.70
CA LEU A 845 -34.14 6.24 -21.67
C LEU A 845 -34.81 6.23 -23.06
N ALA A 846 -34.11 6.60 -24.14
CA ALA A 846 -34.66 6.65 -25.50
C ALA A 846 -35.24 5.30 -25.97
N ALA A 847 -34.74 4.18 -25.44
CA ALA A 847 -35.25 2.85 -25.72
C ALA A 847 -36.64 2.57 -25.10
N ASP A 848 -37.05 3.31 -24.06
CA ASP A 848 -38.33 3.17 -23.37
C ASP A 848 -39.12 4.48 -23.40
N THR A 849 -39.83 4.67 -24.51
CA THR A 849 -40.58 5.89 -24.84
C THR A 849 -41.65 6.25 -23.83
N ASP A 850 -42.31 5.26 -23.22
CA ASP A 850 -43.37 5.50 -22.24
C ASP A 850 -42.81 6.06 -20.93
N TRP A 851 -41.65 5.56 -20.48
CA TRP A 851 -40.99 6.04 -19.28
C TRP A 851 -40.36 7.42 -19.47
N LEU A 852 -39.75 7.66 -20.64
CA LEU A 852 -39.21 8.97 -20.99
C LEU A 852 -40.32 10.04 -21.02
N ALA A 853 -41.46 9.74 -21.64
CA ALA A 853 -42.59 10.65 -21.67
C ALA A 853 -43.17 10.92 -20.27
N ALA A 854 -43.29 9.89 -19.43
CA ALA A 854 -43.74 10.04 -18.05
C ALA A 854 -42.82 10.94 -17.22
N LEU A 855 -41.50 10.76 -17.36
CA LEU A 855 -40.50 11.60 -16.68
C LEU A 855 -40.59 13.06 -17.14
N CYS A 856 -40.68 13.31 -18.45
CA CYS A 856 -40.84 14.67 -18.99
C CYS A 856 -42.11 15.36 -18.43
N LEU A 857 -43.22 14.62 -18.29
CA LEU A 857 -44.46 15.14 -17.71
C LEU A 857 -44.33 15.51 -16.24
N GLU A 858 -43.66 14.69 -15.42
CA GLU A 858 -43.42 15.00 -14.00
C GLU A 858 -42.57 16.26 -13.81
N HIS A 859 -41.61 16.50 -14.70
CA HIS A 859 -40.76 17.69 -14.68
C HIS A 859 -41.38 18.94 -15.33
N GLY A 860 -42.61 18.84 -15.87
CA GLY A 860 -43.31 19.94 -16.53
C GLY A 860 -42.80 20.26 -17.95
N GLU A 861 -41.99 19.39 -18.55
CA GLU A 861 -41.56 19.49 -19.96
C GLU A 861 -42.64 18.91 -20.90
N TYR A 862 -43.82 19.54 -20.93
CA TYR A 862 -45.00 19.05 -21.67
C TYR A 862 -44.78 18.98 -23.19
N GLU A 863 -44.03 19.92 -23.77
CA GLU A 863 -43.74 19.93 -25.22
C GLU A 863 -42.81 18.78 -25.61
N GLU A 864 -41.77 18.52 -24.82
CA GLU A 864 -40.83 17.42 -25.07
C GLU A 864 -41.49 16.05 -24.86
N ALA A 865 -42.41 15.93 -23.89
CA ALA A 865 -43.21 14.71 -23.74
C ALA A 865 -44.07 14.46 -24.99
N ALA A 866 -44.66 15.50 -25.56
CA ALA A 866 -45.46 15.41 -26.78
C ALA A 866 -44.61 15.05 -28.00
N THR A 867 -43.42 15.64 -28.17
CA THR A 867 -42.52 15.32 -29.30
C THR A 867 -41.99 13.89 -29.24
N VAL A 868 -41.63 13.37 -28.05
CA VAL A 868 -41.19 11.98 -27.87
C VAL A 868 -42.31 11.00 -28.26
N LEU A 869 -43.54 11.23 -27.79
CA LEU A 869 -44.68 10.38 -28.14
C LEU A 869 -45.06 10.50 -29.62
N TRP A 870 -45.01 11.70 -30.19
CA TRP A 870 -45.26 11.96 -31.60
C TRP A 870 -44.27 11.22 -32.51
N THR A 871 -42.98 11.34 -32.22
CA THR A 871 -41.91 10.68 -32.99
C THR A 871 -42.00 9.16 -32.86
N ALA A 872 -42.26 8.64 -31.66
CA ALA A 872 -42.48 7.21 -31.44
C ALA A 872 -43.69 6.68 -32.20
N ALA A 873 -44.79 7.45 -32.27
CA ALA A 873 -45.99 7.07 -33.00
C ALA A 873 -45.80 7.06 -34.52
N HIS A 874 -44.85 7.82 -35.06
CA HIS A 874 -44.53 7.89 -36.50
C HIS A 874 -43.32 7.04 -36.91
N ASP A 875 -42.69 6.33 -35.97
CA ASP A 875 -41.55 5.47 -36.25
C ASP A 875 -42.00 4.22 -37.02
N LEU A 876 -41.56 4.10 -38.28
CA LEU A 876 -41.85 2.98 -39.17
C LEU A 876 -40.85 1.81 -39.02
N SER A 877 -39.77 1.98 -38.23
CA SER A 877 -38.79 0.93 -38.00
C SER A 877 -39.33 -0.23 -37.17
N VAL A 878 -40.34 0.05 -36.32
CA VAL A 878 -41.02 -0.94 -35.48
C VAL A 878 -42.43 -1.21 -36.00
N ARG A 879 -42.75 -2.48 -36.27
CA ARG A 879 -44.09 -2.91 -36.67
C ARG A 879 -45.05 -2.82 -35.46
N ARG A 880 -45.92 -1.81 -35.45
CA ARG A 880 -46.89 -1.54 -34.37
C ARG A 880 -48.30 -1.38 -34.95
N PRO A 881 -49.34 -1.92 -34.30
CA PRO A 881 -50.71 -1.69 -34.71
C PRO A 881 -51.04 -0.20 -34.69
N ILE A 882 -51.82 0.27 -35.67
CA ILE A 882 -52.26 1.66 -35.77
C ILE A 882 -53.04 2.12 -34.53
N GLY A 883 -53.73 1.18 -33.84
CA GLY A 883 -54.43 1.46 -32.58
C GLY A 883 -53.50 1.86 -31.43
N ASP A 884 -52.32 1.25 -31.32
CA ASP A 884 -51.33 1.59 -30.30
C ASP A 884 -50.67 2.94 -30.63
N ARG A 885 -50.40 3.19 -31.92
CA ARG A 885 -49.92 4.50 -32.39
C ARG A 885 -50.93 5.60 -32.07
N ALA A 886 -52.23 5.34 -32.25
CA ALA A 886 -53.29 6.28 -31.91
C ALA A 886 -53.34 6.62 -30.41
N GLN A 887 -53.06 5.65 -29.52
CA GLN A 887 -53.00 5.90 -28.08
C GLN A 887 -51.84 6.83 -27.71
N TRP A 888 -50.68 6.67 -28.33
CA TRP A 888 -49.55 7.57 -28.13
C TRP A 888 -49.81 8.98 -28.65
N VAL A 889 -50.41 9.12 -29.84
CA VAL A 889 -50.81 10.44 -30.37
C VAL A 889 -51.87 11.09 -29.47
N ALA A 890 -52.83 10.33 -28.93
CA ALA A 890 -53.81 10.85 -27.99
C ALA A 890 -53.18 11.34 -26.68
N ARG A 891 -52.18 10.63 -26.15
CA ARG A 891 -51.40 11.06 -24.98
C ARG A 891 -50.52 12.27 -25.28
N ALA A 892 -49.93 12.34 -26.48
CA ALA A 892 -49.19 13.50 -26.96
C ALA A 892 -50.09 14.75 -27.02
N LEU A 893 -51.32 14.58 -27.52
CA LEU A 893 -52.33 15.64 -27.58
C LEU A 893 -52.71 16.12 -26.18
N SER A 894 -52.99 15.20 -25.25
CA SER A 894 -53.28 15.57 -23.86
C SER A 894 -52.12 16.30 -23.19
N SER A 895 -50.88 15.99 -23.56
CA SER A 895 -49.69 16.64 -23.01
C SER A 895 -49.55 18.06 -23.53
N ILE A 896 -49.76 18.26 -24.84
CA ILE A 896 -49.57 19.57 -25.47
C ILE A 896 -50.74 20.54 -25.26
N GLN A 897 -51.93 20.06 -24.93
CA GLN A 897 -53.07 20.92 -24.57
C GLN A 897 -52.79 21.82 -23.36
N HIS A 898 -51.78 21.49 -22.55
CA HIS A 898 -51.30 22.30 -21.45
C HIS A 898 -50.30 23.39 -21.85
N THR A 899 -49.93 23.50 -23.14
CA THR A 899 -48.93 24.44 -23.66
C THR A 899 -49.55 25.51 -24.56
N THR A 900 -48.77 26.53 -24.92
CA THR A 900 -49.22 27.65 -25.77
C THR A 900 -49.11 27.37 -27.28
N ASN A 901 -48.60 26.20 -27.68
CA ASN A 901 -48.28 25.88 -29.07
C ASN A 901 -49.47 25.32 -29.84
N ALA A 902 -50.38 26.21 -30.24
CA ALA A 902 -51.63 25.86 -30.91
C ALA A 902 -51.43 25.14 -32.27
N THR A 903 -50.33 25.41 -32.99
CA THR A 903 -50.07 24.79 -34.29
C THR A 903 -49.69 23.32 -34.14
N HIS A 904 -48.79 22.99 -33.21
CA HIS A 904 -48.40 21.59 -32.98
C HIS A 904 -49.55 20.77 -32.38
N ALA A 905 -50.39 21.39 -31.55
CA ALA A 905 -51.62 20.75 -31.06
C ALA A 905 -52.59 20.40 -32.19
N GLN A 906 -52.73 21.29 -33.19
CA GLN A 906 -53.57 21.03 -34.36
C GLN A 906 -53.00 19.91 -35.23
N ASP A 907 -51.69 19.91 -35.47
CA ASP A 907 -51.03 18.84 -36.25
C ASP A 907 -51.21 17.46 -35.59
N ILE A 908 -51.10 17.40 -34.25
CA ILE A 908 -51.34 16.17 -33.48
C ILE A 908 -52.80 15.74 -33.57
N GLN A 909 -53.74 16.67 -33.48
CA GLN A 909 -55.17 16.40 -33.60
C GLN A 909 -55.52 15.84 -34.99
N ASP A 910 -55.02 16.45 -36.05
CA ASP A 910 -55.29 16.02 -37.42
C ASP A 910 -54.78 14.60 -37.65
N ALA A 911 -53.56 14.28 -37.21
CA ALA A 911 -53.02 12.92 -37.29
C ALA A 911 -53.80 11.91 -36.44
N LEU A 912 -54.27 12.31 -35.25
CA LEU A 912 -55.10 11.46 -34.40
C LEU A 912 -56.41 11.10 -35.11
N ASP A 913 -57.03 12.05 -35.80
CA ASP A 913 -58.26 11.82 -36.55
C ASP A 913 -58.06 10.79 -37.67
N VAL A 914 -56.92 10.85 -38.38
CA VAL A 914 -56.52 9.83 -39.37
C VAL A 914 -56.34 8.46 -38.72
N PHE A 915 -55.55 8.38 -37.64
CA PHE A 915 -55.24 7.11 -37.00
C PHE A 915 -56.49 6.46 -36.40
N GLN A 916 -57.41 7.25 -35.84
CA GLN A 916 -58.69 6.76 -35.36
C GLN A 916 -59.60 6.29 -36.49
N ALA A 917 -59.65 6.99 -37.63
CA ALA A 917 -60.39 6.55 -38.80
C ALA A 917 -59.86 5.22 -39.32
N GLN A 918 -58.53 5.09 -39.45
CA GLN A 918 -57.87 3.86 -39.85
C GLN A 918 -58.10 2.72 -38.85
N THR A 919 -57.99 2.99 -37.54
CA THR A 919 -58.23 1.98 -36.49
C THR A 919 -59.66 1.43 -36.53
N ARG A 920 -60.66 2.31 -36.75
CA ARG A 920 -62.06 1.90 -36.91
C ARG A 920 -62.25 1.04 -38.16
N LEU A 921 -61.65 1.44 -39.28
CA LEU A 921 -61.73 0.70 -40.53
C LEU A 921 -61.03 -0.67 -40.42
N ALA A 922 -59.87 -0.74 -39.76
CA ALA A 922 -59.17 -1.98 -39.47
C ALA A 922 -60.02 -2.92 -38.60
N ALA A 923 -60.67 -2.40 -37.55
CA ALA A 923 -61.59 -3.17 -36.72
C ALA A 923 -62.79 -3.71 -37.51
N ALA A 924 -63.34 -2.92 -38.44
CA ALA A 924 -64.41 -3.36 -39.33
C ALA A 924 -63.97 -4.45 -40.32
N PHE A 925 -62.78 -4.31 -40.92
CA PHE A 925 -62.20 -5.33 -41.80
C PHE A 925 -61.97 -6.65 -41.07
N ARG A 926 -61.49 -6.58 -39.80
CA ARG A 926 -61.35 -7.76 -38.93
C ARG A 926 -62.70 -8.38 -38.56
N ALA A 927 -63.71 -7.58 -38.23
CA ALA A 927 -65.02 -8.08 -37.81
C ALA A 927 -65.79 -8.78 -38.94
N HIS A 928 -65.63 -8.30 -40.18
CA HIS A 928 -66.37 -8.78 -41.35
C HIS A 928 -65.52 -9.61 -42.33
N ASN A 929 -64.26 -9.91 -42.00
CA ASN A 929 -63.30 -10.65 -42.85
C ASN A 929 -63.20 -10.10 -44.28
N LEU A 930 -63.04 -8.78 -44.42
CA LEU A 930 -62.97 -8.10 -45.71
C LEU A 930 -61.52 -8.04 -46.24
N GLY A 931 -61.32 -8.21 -47.55
CA GLY A 931 -60.02 -8.09 -48.22
C GLY A 931 -59.08 -9.29 -48.06
N THR A 932 -57.89 -9.21 -48.66
CA THR A 932 -56.82 -10.20 -48.48
C THR A 932 -56.06 -9.95 -47.16
N PRO A 933 -55.39 -10.96 -46.58
CA PRO A 933 -54.60 -10.77 -45.35
C PRO A 933 -53.49 -9.72 -45.51
N GLU A 934 -53.00 -9.49 -46.73
CA GLU A 934 -52.04 -8.44 -47.05
C GLU A 934 -52.65 -7.04 -46.94
N VAL A 935 -53.87 -6.85 -47.43
CA VAL A 935 -54.62 -5.59 -47.32
C VAL A 935 -55.01 -5.30 -45.87
N GLN A 936 -55.43 -6.32 -45.12
CA GLN A 936 -55.68 -6.20 -43.68
C GLN A 936 -54.40 -5.85 -42.91
N GLY A 937 -53.27 -6.45 -43.29
CA GLY A 937 -51.96 -6.16 -42.72
C GLY A 937 -51.52 -4.71 -42.98
N ALA A 938 -51.65 -4.23 -44.21
CA ALA A 938 -51.35 -2.84 -44.56
C ALA A 938 -52.23 -1.86 -43.78
N LEU A 939 -53.54 -2.14 -43.69
CA LEU A 939 -54.49 -1.31 -42.93
C LEU A 939 -54.22 -1.30 -41.42
N GLU A 940 -53.66 -2.37 -40.85
CA GLU A 940 -53.40 -2.48 -39.42
C GLU A 940 -52.03 -1.94 -39.00
N PHE A 941 -51.01 -2.01 -39.87
CA PHE A 941 -49.63 -1.71 -39.49
C PHE A 941 -48.99 -0.51 -40.23
N ASP A 942 -49.49 -0.12 -41.41
CA ASP A 942 -48.95 1.02 -42.16
C ASP A 942 -49.66 2.32 -41.77
N ILE A 943 -49.02 3.47 -41.96
CA ILE A 943 -49.66 4.78 -41.76
C ILE A 943 -50.22 5.25 -43.11
N LEU A 944 -51.55 5.29 -43.23
CA LEU A 944 -52.25 5.66 -44.46
C LEU A 944 -52.86 7.06 -44.35
N ASP A 945 -53.00 7.76 -45.47
CA ASP A 945 -53.71 9.04 -45.52
C ASP A 945 -55.23 8.85 -45.72
N MET A 946 -56.01 9.88 -45.39
CA MET A 946 -57.48 9.83 -45.50
C MET A 946 -57.96 9.55 -46.93
N SER A 947 -57.22 10.03 -47.93
CA SER A 947 -57.52 9.81 -49.34
C SER A 947 -57.39 8.34 -49.72
N THR A 948 -56.33 7.67 -49.25
CA THR A 948 -56.10 6.24 -49.45
C THR A 948 -57.15 5.42 -48.70
N LEU A 949 -57.44 5.75 -47.43
CA LEU A 949 -58.49 5.12 -46.65
C LEU A 949 -59.85 5.20 -47.36
N TYR A 950 -60.15 6.33 -47.99
CA TYR A 950 -61.40 6.52 -48.73
C TYR A 950 -61.43 5.70 -50.04
N HIS A 951 -60.45 5.90 -50.93
CA HIS A 951 -60.50 5.37 -52.30
C HIS A 951 -60.09 3.90 -52.42
N GLN A 952 -59.20 3.41 -51.56
CA GLN A 952 -58.66 2.05 -51.66
C GLN A 952 -59.31 1.07 -50.67
N TYR A 953 -59.88 1.57 -49.56
CA TYR A 953 -60.43 0.73 -48.50
C TYR A 953 -61.94 0.94 -48.28
N ALA A 954 -62.40 2.16 -48.00
CA ALA A 954 -63.81 2.37 -47.65
C ALA A 954 -64.75 2.20 -48.85
N LEU A 955 -64.44 2.86 -49.98
CA LEU A 955 -65.31 2.86 -51.16
C LEU A 955 -65.34 1.51 -51.91
N PRO A 956 -64.20 0.83 -52.20
CA PRO A 956 -64.20 -0.42 -52.96
C PRO A 956 -64.83 -1.60 -52.22
N TYR A 957 -64.81 -1.56 -50.89
CA TYR A 957 -65.41 -2.59 -50.03
C TYR A 957 -66.81 -2.19 -49.53
N GLU A 958 -67.43 -1.20 -50.18
CA GLU A 958 -68.82 -0.78 -49.96
C GLU A 958 -69.12 -0.36 -48.51
N ARG A 959 -68.10 0.13 -47.79
CA ARG A 959 -68.20 0.65 -46.42
C ARG A 959 -68.65 2.11 -46.41
N TYR A 960 -69.85 2.37 -46.92
CA TYR A 960 -70.38 3.72 -47.10
C TYR A 960 -70.48 4.54 -45.79
N GLU A 961 -70.72 3.87 -44.66
CA GLU A 961 -70.69 4.50 -43.31
C GLU A 961 -69.33 5.13 -42.99
N ASP A 962 -68.26 4.41 -43.32
CA ASP A 962 -66.89 4.83 -43.05
C ASP A 962 -66.45 5.90 -44.07
N CYS A 963 -66.93 5.85 -45.32
CA CYS A 963 -66.78 6.95 -46.29
C CYS A 963 -67.35 8.27 -45.76
N LEU A 964 -68.56 8.26 -45.20
CA LEU A 964 -69.20 9.46 -44.63
C LEU A 964 -68.43 9.98 -43.40
N ARG A 965 -67.94 9.09 -42.53
CA ARG A 965 -67.10 9.47 -41.38
C ARG A 965 -65.75 10.07 -41.80
N ILE A 966 -65.12 9.54 -42.85
CA ILE A 966 -63.87 10.08 -43.40
C ILE A 966 -64.12 11.47 -43.99
N MET A 967 -65.20 11.66 -44.76
CA MET A 967 -65.56 12.98 -45.30
C MET A 967 -65.83 14.01 -44.20
N HIS A 968 -66.47 13.59 -43.11
CA HIS A 968 -66.66 14.44 -41.93
C HIS A 968 -65.34 14.84 -41.29
N ALA A 969 -64.42 13.89 -41.07
CA ALA A 969 -63.10 14.17 -40.51
C ALA A 969 -62.28 15.11 -41.42
N CYS A 970 -62.35 14.93 -42.74
CA CYS A 970 -61.70 15.80 -43.72
C CYS A 970 -62.41 17.15 -43.93
N LYS A 971 -63.55 17.40 -43.27
CA LYS A 971 -64.42 18.59 -43.48
C LYS A 971 -64.77 18.80 -44.96
N PHE A 972 -64.92 17.71 -45.70
CA PHE A 972 -65.23 17.73 -47.13
C PHE A 972 -66.75 17.67 -47.34
N TYR A 973 -67.34 18.80 -47.72
CA TYR A 973 -68.79 18.98 -47.77
C TYR A 973 -69.29 19.13 -49.20
N GLU A 974 -69.30 18.02 -49.95
CA GLU A 974 -69.90 17.99 -51.28
C GLU A 974 -71.32 17.38 -51.22
N PRO A 975 -72.40 18.17 -51.36
CA PRO A 975 -73.76 17.72 -51.08
C PRO A 975 -74.20 16.54 -51.95
N HIS A 976 -73.79 16.50 -53.23
CA HIS A 976 -74.18 15.44 -54.15
C HIS A 976 -73.57 14.08 -53.74
N THR A 977 -72.27 14.04 -53.47
CA THR A 977 -71.59 12.82 -53.00
C THR A 977 -72.06 12.37 -51.62
N ILE A 978 -72.33 13.30 -50.69
CA ILE A 978 -72.92 12.98 -49.37
C ILE A 978 -74.24 12.24 -49.58
N VAL A 979 -75.15 12.82 -50.35
CA VAL A 979 -76.47 12.23 -50.61
C VAL A 979 -76.35 10.91 -51.37
N GLU A 980 -75.44 10.79 -52.35
CA GLU A 980 -75.19 9.54 -53.07
C GLU A 980 -74.71 8.42 -52.15
N LEU A 981 -73.76 8.70 -51.24
CA LEU A 981 -73.29 7.73 -50.26
C LEU A 981 -74.37 7.32 -49.26
N TRP A 982 -75.18 8.27 -48.79
CA TRP A 982 -76.32 7.97 -47.93
C TRP A 982 -77.38 7.13 -48.65
N LYS A 983 -77.66 7.40 -49.93
CA LYS A 983 -78.51 6.53 -50.77
C LYS A 983 -77.95 5.12 -50.81
N ARG A 984 -76.67 4.95 -51.12
CA ARG A 984 -76.01 3.65 -51.17
C ARG A 984 -76.05 2.92 -49.83
N ALA A 985 -75.76 3.61 -48.73
CA ALA A 985 -75.79 3.05 -47.37
C ALA A 985 -77.20 2.62 -46.94
N LEU A 986 -78.22 3.42 -47.27
CA LEU A 986 -79.60 3.18 -46.86
C LEU A 986 -80.24 2.06 -47.69
N TYR A 987 -80.12 2.15 -49.01
CA TYR A 987 -80.75 1.20 -49.93
C TYR A 987 -80.03 -0.15 -49.96
N SER A 988 -78.73 -0.24 -49.66
CA SER A 988 -78.04 -1.55 -49.54
C SER A 988 -78.57 -2.43 -48.39
N LEU A 989 -79.25 -1.83 -47.41
CA LEU A 989 -79.86 -2.54 -46.27
C LEU A 989 -81.31 -2.98 -46.53
N LEU A 990 -81.93 -2.52 -47.62
CA LEU A 990 -83.30 -2.87 -47.95
C LEU A 990 -83.33 -4.11 -48.86
N PRO A 991 -84.04 -5.18 -48.48
CA PRO A 991 -84.21 -6.35 -49.33
C PRO A 991 -85.28 -6.14 -50.40
N GLN A 992 -85.28 -7.01 -51.41
CA GLN A 992 -86.34 -7.07 -52.43
C GLN A 992 -87.68 -7.58 -51.87
N VAL A 993 -88.76 -7.27 -52.58
CA VAL A 993 -90.13 -7.75 -52.29
C VAL A 993 -90.25 -9.22 -52.73
N ALA A 994 -90.80 -10.08 -51.88
CA ALA A 994 -90.97 -11.50 -52.22
C ALA A 994 -92.26 -11.78 -53.00
N ASP A 995 -93.35 -11.07 -52.70
CA ASP A 995 -94.63 -11.22 -53.39
C ASP A 995 -94.81 -10.15 -54.48
N CYS A 996 -94.28 -10.43 -55.67
CA CYS A 996 -94.39 -9.55 -56.84
C CYS A 996 -95.73 -9.68 -57.56
N ASP A 997 -96.58 -10.64 -57.21
CA ASP A 997 -97.84 -10.91 -57.91
C ASP A 997 -99.00 -10.02 -57.40
N ALA A 998 -98.92 -9.56 -56.15
CA ALA A 998 -99.85 -8.58 -55.61
C ALA A 998 -99.62 -7.17 -56.22
N PRO A 999 -100.67 -6.41 -56.59
CA PRO A 999 -100.52 -5.08 -57.21
C PRO A 999 -99.80 -4.06 -56.31
N ALA A 1000 -99.89 -4.21 -55.00
CA ALA A 1000 -99.14 -3.39 -54.04
C ALA A 1000 -97.66 -3.82 -53.97
N GLY A 1001 -97.37 -5.11 -54.01
CA GLY A 1001 -96.01 -5.66 -54.04
C GLY A 1001 -95.25 -5.30 -55.31
N ALA A 1002 -95.88 -5.47 -56.48
CA ALA A 1002 -95.31 -5.10 -57.79
C ALA A 1002 -94.92 -3.61 -57.87
N ALA A 1003 -95.76 -2.72 -57.31
CA ALA A 1003 -95.48 -1.28 -57.30
C ALA A 1003 -94.32 -0.91 -56.38
N VAL A 1004 -94.14 -1.63 -55.27
CA VAL A 1004 -93.00 -1.43 -54.36
C VAL A 1004 -91.72 -2.03 -54.93
N ALA A 1005 -91.79 -3.20 -55.57
CA ALA A 1005 -90.67 -3.81 -56.28
C ALA A 1005 -90.13 -2.88 -57.39
N ALA A 1006 -91.01 -2.35 -58.25
CA ALA A 1006 -90.61 -1.41 -59.31
C ALA A 1006 -90.02 -0.09 -58.76
N TRP A 1007 -90.52 0.38 -57.60
CA TRP A 1007 -89.96 1.56 -56.92
C TRP A 1007 -88.59 1.28 -56.31
N LEU A 1008 -88.42 0.12 -55.66
CA LEU A 1008 -87.12 -0.32 -55.13
C LEU A 1008 -86.10 -0.50 -56.24
N ASP A 1009 -86.46 -1.13 -57.36
CA ASP A 1009 -85.59 -1.27 -58.54
C ASP A 1009 -85.15 0.10 -59.10
N ALA A 1010 -86.07 1.07 -59.15
CA ALA A 1010 -85.74 2.43 -59.55
C ALA A 1010 -84.79 3.12 -58.55
N LYS A 1011 -84.97 2.88 -57.24
CA LYS A 1011 -84.10 3.44 -56.20
C LYS A 1011 -82.74 2.74 -56.14
N TYR A 1012 -82.65 1.44 -56.40
CA TYR A 1012 -81.38 0.72 -56.55
C TYR A 1012 -80.60 1.22 -57.76
N ALA A 1013 -81.28 1.44 -58.89
CA ALA A 1013 -80.66 2.03 -60.08
C ALA A 1013 -80.15 3.46 -59.81
N ASP A 1014 -80.93 4.29 -59.11
CA ASP A 1014 -80.54 5.64 -58.69
C ASP A 1014 -79.35 5.63 -57.71
N ALA A 1015 -79.32 4.67 -56.77
CA ALA A 1015 -78.20 4.46 -55.86
C ALA A 1015 -76.98 3.79 -56.52
N ARG A 1016 -77.08 3.38 -57.79
CA ARG A 1016 -76.07 2.58 -58.53
C ARG A 1016 -75.73 1.26 -57.85
N LEU A 1017 -76.70 0.66 -57.17
CA LEU A 1017 -76.60 -0.68 -56.59
C LEU A 1017 -76.99 -1.71 -57.65
N GLY A 1018 -76.26 -2.84 -57.70
CA GLY A 1018 -76.59 -3.95 -58.60
C GLY A 1018 -77.87 -4.70 -58.18
N ALA A 1019 -78.23 -5.76 -58.88
CA ALA A 1019 -79.39 -6.59 -58.51
C ALA A 1019 -79.17 -7.26 -57.15
N ILE A 1020 -79.70 -6.65 -56.08
CA ILE A 1020 -79.61 -7.15 -54.70
C ILE A 1020 -80.48 -8.41 -54.59
N THR A 1021 -79.89 -9.57 -54.85
CA THR A 1021 -80.61 -10.85 -54.99
C THR A 1021 -80.45 -11.80 -53.82
N ALA A 1022 -79.70 -11.43 -52.78
CA ALA A 1022 -79.46 -12.30 -51.63
C ALA A 1022 -79.42 -11.49 -50.32
N MET A 1023 -80.60 -11.14 -49.80
CA MET A 1023 -80.77 -10.81 -48.39
C MET A 1023 -81.57 -11.93 -47.71
N SER A 1024 -81.33 -12.18 -46.42
CA SER A 1024 -81.92 -13.32 -45.68
C SER A 1024 -83.42 -13.18 -45.42
N SER A 1025 -83.99 -11.99 -45.63
CA SER A 1025 -85.39 -11.64 -45.35
C SER A 1025 -85.97 -10.82 -46.50
N ALA A 1026 -87.28 -10.95 -46.75
CA ALA A 1026 -87.99 -10.11 -47.71
C ALA A 1026 -88.37 -8.73 -47.15
N PHE A 1027 -88.67 -7.75 -48.01
CA PHE A 1027 -89.04 -6.38 -47.60
C PHE A 1027 -90.24 -6.34 -46.65
N GLU A 1028 -91.21 -7.23 -46.88
CA GLU A 1028 -92.46 -7.35 -46.13
C GLU A 1028 -92.25 -7.86 -44.70
N ALA A 1029 -91.15 -8.56 -44.43
CA ALA A 1029 -90.83 -9.07 -43.10
C ALA A 1029 -90.41 -7.97 -42.10
N GLY A 1030 -89.98 -6.80 -42.60
CA GLY A 1030 -89.65 -5.64 -41.77
C GLY A 1030 -88.38 -5.77 -40.92
N GLU A 1031 -87.59 -6.84 -41.05
CA GLU A 1031 -86.36 -7.03 -40.26
C GLU A 1031 -85.29 -5.96 -40.54
N TRP A 1032 -85.28 -5.41 -41.76
CA TRP A 1032 -84.41 -4.31 -42.19
C TRP A 1032 -84.60 -3.02 -41.38
N GLN A 1033 -85.75 -2.82 -40.73
CA GLN A 1033 -86.05 -1.62 -39.95
C GLN A 1033 -85.05 -1.42 -38.80
N ARG A 1034 -84.58 -2.50 -38.18
CA ARG A 1034 -83.55 -2.44 -37.13
C ARG A 1034 -82.19 -2.03 -37.69
N SER A 1035 -81.82 -2.58 -38.84
CA SER A 1035 -80.54 -2.27 -39.50
C SER A 1035 -80.49 -0.82 -39.99
N VAL A 1036 -81.57 -0.34 -40.62
CA VAL A 1036 -81.71 1.06 -41.02
C VAL A 1036 -81.74 1.99 -39.80
N GLY A 1037 -82.45 1.59 -38.74
CA GLY A 1037 -82.46 2.33 -37.48
C GLY A 1037 -81.08 2.44 -36.85
N HIS A 1038 -80.33 1.34 -36.77
CA HIS A 1038 -78.96 1.32 -36.26
C HIS A 1038 -78.02 2.18 -37.12
N LEU A 1039 -78.10 2.09 -38.45
CA LEU A 1039 -77.32 2.91 -39.39
C LEU A 1039 -77.50 4.41 -39.10
N VAL A 1040 -78.77 4.87 -39.10
CA VAL A 1040 -79.10 6.29 -38.93
C VAL A 1040 -78.73 6.79 -37.53
N VAL A 1041 -78.97 5.98 -36.48
CA VAL A 1041 -78.63 6.37 -35.10
C VAL A 1041 -77.12 6.38 -34.85
N SER A 1042 -76.41 5.35 -35.32
CA SER A 1042 -74.94 5.23 -35.20
C SER A 1042 -74.22 6.37 -35.92
N LEU A 1043 -74.58 6.62 -37.18
CA LEU A 1043 -73.98 7.69 -37.98
C LEU A 1043 -74.42 9.07 -37.50
N GLY A 1044 -75.69 9.26 -37.15
CA GLY A 1044 -76.16 10.56 -36.68
C GLY A 1044 -75.50 10.99 -35.37
N ARG A 1045 -75.21 10.07 -34.43
CA ARG A 1045 -74.43 10.41 -33.22
C ARG A 1045 -73.00 10.87 -33.52
N ALA A 1046 -72.40 10.37 -34.60
CA ALA A 1046 -71.04 10.71 -35.00
C ALA A 1046 -70.97 11.95 -35.92
N LEU A 1047 -72.02 12.20 -36.70
CA LEU A 1047 -72.02 13.20 -37.77
C LEU A 1047 -72.85 14.44 -37.45
N HIS A 1048 -73.93 14.37 -36.67
CA HIS A 1048 -74.74 15.55 -36.35
C HIS A 1048 -73.98 16.49 -35.38
N PRO A 1049 -73.94 17.83 -35.59
CA PRO A 1049 -74.74 18.64 -36.53
C PRO A 1049 -74.05 18.96 -37.88
N SER A 1050 -73.05 18.17 -38.31
CA SER A 1050 -72.34 18.39 -39.57
C SER A 1050 -73.26 18.31 -40.79
N PRO A 1051 -72.99 19.09 -41.86
CA PRO A 1051 -73.70 18.97 -43.14
C PRO A 1051 -73.55 17.58 -43.81
N VAL A 1052 -72.62 16.74 -43.34
CA VAL A 1052 -72.51 15.33 -43.78
C VAL A 1052 -73.70 14.48 -43.32
N PHE A 1053 -74.50 14.96 -42.37
CA PHE A 1053 -75.79 14.37 -41.98
C PHE A 1053 -76.96 15.20 -42.58
N PRO A 1054 -77.44 14.87 -43.79
CA PRO A 1054 -78.43 15.68 -44.49
C PRO A 1054 -79.84 15.44 -43.94
N VAL A 1055 -80.21 16.17 -42.89
CA VAL A 1055 -81.44 15.99 -42.12
C VAL A 1055 -82.70 16.02 -42.99
N GLU A 1056 -82.90 17.05 -43.80
CA GLU A 1056 -84.11 17.22 -44.62
C GLU A 1056 -84.30 16.08 -45.62
N TRP A 1057 -83.21 15.67 -46.27
CA TRP A 1057 -83.21 14.57 -47.23
C TRP A 1057 -83.45 13.21 -46.53
N LEU A 1058 -82.80 12.97 -45.38
CA LEU A 1058 -83.00 11.74 -44.61
C LEU A 1058 -84.44 11.60 -44.13
N VAL A 1059 -85.05 12.68 -43.63
CA VAL A 1059 -86.46 12.68 -43.19
C VAL A 1059 -87.38 12.34 -44.36
N ALA A 1060 -87.18 12.96 -45.53
CA ALA A 1060 -87.99 12.69 -46.72
C ALA A 1060 -87.88 11.22 -47.17
N GLU A 1061 -86.67 10.69 -47.27
CA GLU A 1061 -86.44 9.34 -47.80
C GLU A 1061 -86.86 8.24 -46.81
N LEU A 1062 -86.62 8.42 -45.51
CA LEU A 1062 -87.07 7.45 -44.50
C LEU A 1062 -88.60 7.39 -44.41
N GLU A 1063 -89.29 8.53 -44.51
CA GLU A 1063 -90.75 8.56 -44.55
C GLU A 1063 -91.31 7.92 -45.83
N ALA A 1064 -90.64 8.12 -46.97
CA ALA A 1064 -90.98 7.45 -48.22
C ALA A 1064 -90.85 5.92 -48.09
N ILE A 1065 -89.75 5.41 -47.51
CA ILE A 1065 -89.55 3.98 -47.22
C ILE A 1065 -90.67 3.47 -46.29
N ALA A 1066 -90.94 4.20 -45.20
CA ALA A 1066 -91.99 3.82 -44.24
C ALA A 1066 -93.38 3.81 -44.89
N HIS A 1067 -93.66 4.72 -45.83
CA HIS A 1067 -94.91 4.73 -46.59
C HIS A 1067 -95.07 3.48 -47.46
N ARG A 1068 -94.01 3.10 -48.18
CA ARG A 1068 -94.01 1.90 -49.02
C ARG A 1068 -94.14 0.62 -48.19
N ALA A 1069 -93.43 0.52 -47.07
CA ALA A 1069 -93.57 -0.59 -46.11
C ALA A 1069 -95.01 -0.75 -45.60
N ARG A 1070 -95.70 0.37 -45.32
CA ARG A 1070 -97.11 0.35 -44.90
C ARG A 1070 -98.08 -0.09 -46.00
N SER A 1071 -97.72 0.06 -47.27
CA SER A 1071 -98.60 -0.29 -48.41
C SER A 1071 -98.65 -1.78 -48.75
N VAL A 1072 -97.58 -2.53 -48.46
CA VAL A 1072 -97.51 -3.98 -48.76
C VAL A 1072 -98.09 -4.82 -47.61
N GLY A 1073 -98.05 -4.29 -46.37
CA GLY A 1073 -98.53 -5.00 -45.18
C GLY A 1073 -97.56 -6.10 -44.72
N GLY A 1074 -97.74 -6.61 -43.50
CA GLY A 1074 -96.90 -7.69 -42.92
C GLY A 1074 -95.79 -7.23 -41.97
N ALA A 1075 -95.21 -6.04 -42.18
CA ALA A 1075 -94.18 -5.49 -41.30
C ALA A 1075 -94.78 -4.74 -40.08
N PRO A 1076 -94.10 -4.72 -38.91
CA PRO A 1076 -94.52 -3.90 -37.77
C PRO A 1076 -94.51 -2.41 -38.13
N VAL A 1077 -95.39 -1.65 -37.48
CA VAL A 1077 -95.55 -0.21 -37.71
C VAL A 1077 -94.26 0.52 -37.37
N TRP A 1078 -93.58 1.04 -38.38
CA TRP A 1078 -92.31 1.77 -38.25
C TRP A 1078 -92.52 3.26 -38.48
N MET A 1079 -92.12 4.06 -37.48
CA MET A 1079 -92.20 5.52 -37.48
C MET A 1079 -90.78 6.10 -37.46
N PRO A 1080 -90.26 6.59 -38.60
CA PRO A 1080 -88.90 7.13 -38.70
C PRO A 1080 -88.58 8.25 -37.72
N VAL A 1081 -89.58 9.05 -37.34
CA VAL A 1081 -89.43 10.19 -36.41
C VAL A 1081 -88.79 9.80 -35.07
N HIS A 1082 -89.02 8.58 -34.58
CA HIS A 1082 -88.45 8.11 -33.32
C HIS A 1082 -86.93 7.89 -33.41
N LEU A 1083 -86.38 7.58 -34.59
CA LEU A 1083 -84.94 7.42 -34.77
C LEU A 1083 -84.18 8.71 -34.46
N PHE A 1084 -84.76 9.86 -34.80
CA PHE A 1084 -84.17 11.16 -34.50
C PHE A 1084 -84.23 11.52 -33.01
N VAL A 1085 -85.19 10.96 -32.27
CA VAL A 1085 -85.23 11.08 -30.81
C VAL A 1085 -84.22 10.13 -30.16
N ASP A 1086 -84.09 8.89 -30.67
CA ASP A 1086 -83.11 7.89 -30.21
C ASP A 1086 -81.65 8.30 -30.49
N LEU A 1087 -81.45 9.22 -31.45
CA LEU A 1087 -80.20 9.94 -31.68
C LEU A 1087 -79.79 10.83 -30.50
N GLY A 1088 -80.71 11.15 -29.60
CA GLY A 1088 -80.50 12.05 -28.46
C GLY A 1088 -80.86 13.51 -28.75
N LEU A 1089 -81.55 13.78 -29.88
CA LEU A 1089 -81.96 15.13 -30.25
C LEU A 1089 -83.23 15.55 -29.50
N PRO A 1090 -83.40 16.84 -29.16
CA PRO A 1090 -84.60 17.30 -28.49
C PRO A 1090 -85.81 17.10 -29.40
N ALA A 1091 -86.90 16.54 -28.86
CA ALA A 1091 -88.13 16.30 -29.62
C ALA A 1091 -88.71 17.59 -30.23
N ALA A 1092 -88.41 18.76 -29.67
CA ALA A 1092 -88.80 20.06 -30.22
C ALA A 1092 -88.10 20.39 -31.55
N ASP A 1093 -86.81 20.06 -31.68
CA ASP A 1093 -86.03 20.34 -32.90
C ASP A 1093 -86.44 19.39 -34.03
N VAL A 1094 -86.66 18.12 -33.69
CA VAL A 1094 -87.18 17.11 -34.64
C VAL A 1094 -88.57 17.50 -35.13
N LEU A 1095 -89.43 18.02 -34.24
CA LEU A 1095 -90.75 18.53 -34.60
C LEU A 1095 -90.66 19.71 -35.57
N ALA A 1096 -89.70 20.62 -35.37
CA ALA A 1096 -89.48 21.75 -36.27
C ALA A 1096 -89.08 21.29 -37.68
N TRP A 1097 -88.23 20.27 -37.81
CA TRP A 1097 -87.87 19.69 -39.11
C TRP A 1097 -89.08 19.09 -39.81
N TYR A 1098 -89.88 18.29 -39.12
CA TYR A 1098 -91.09 17.68 -39.69
C TYR A 1098 -92.15 18.73 -40.09
N LEU A 1099 -92.31 19.79 -39.31
CA LEU A 1099 -93.18 20.92 -39.67
C LEU A 1099 -92.67 21.69 -40.90
N HIS A 1100 -91.36 21.87 -41.01
CA HIS A 1100 -90.73 22.46 -42.18
C HIS A 1100 -91.00 21.61 -43.44
N MET A 1101 -90.77 20.30 -43.36
CA MET A 1101 -91.03 19.37 -44.47
C MET A 1101 -92.52 19.30 -44.85
N LEU A 1102 -93.42 19.37 -43.87
CA LEU A 1102 -94.87 19.43 -44.09
C LEU A 1102 -95.28 20.70 -44.85
N ALA A 1103 -94.65 21.84 -44.53
CA ALA A 1103 -94.91 23.12 -45.18
C ALA A 1103 -94.29 23.19 -46.59
N ALA A 1104 -93.12 22.57 -46.79
CA ALA A 1104 -92.38 22.60 -48.05
C ALA A 1104 -92.91 21.63 -49.13
N THR A 1105 -93.68 20.62 -48.75
CA THR A 1105 -94.26 19.65 -49.70
C THR A 1105 -95.60 20.12 -50.26
N ASP A 1106 -95.92 19.75 -51.50
CA ASP A 1106 -97.20 20.09 -52.14
C ASP A 1106 -98.12 18.88 -52.32
N THR A 1107 -97.57 17.66 -52.36
CA THR A 1107 -98.36 16.46 -52.62
C THR A 1107 -99.09 15.97 -51.37
N THR A 1108 -100.41 15.73 -51.50
CA THR A 1108 -101.26 15.19 -50.43
C THR A 1108 -100.74 13.87 -49.81
N PRO A 1109 -100.22 12.88 -50.56
CA PRO A 1109 -99.75 11.63 -49.97
C PRO A 1109 -98.46 11.78 -49.12
N GLU A 1110 -97.60 12.75 -49.41
CA GLU A 1110 -96.39 13.03 -48.62
C GLU A 1110 -96.73 13.84 -47.37
N LYS A 1111 -97.62 14.83 -47.47
CA LYS A 1111 -98.13 15.57 -46.30
C LYS A 1111 -98.73 14.65 -45.24
N LEU A 1112 -99.43 13.61 -45.69
CA LEU A 1112 -100.00 12.59 -44.81
C LEU A 1112 -98.92 11.81 -44.03
N GLN A 1113 -97.75 11.58 -44.62
CA GLN A 1113 -96.64 10.86 -43.98
C GLN A 1113 -96.01 11.71 -42.89
N TYR A 1114 -95.69 12.98 -43.19
CA TYR A 1114 -95.14 13.91 -42.19
C TYR A 1114 -96.13 14.18 -41.05
N LEU A 1115 -97.44 14.29 -41.34
CA LEU A 1115 -98.48 14.41 -40.30
C LEU A 1115 -98.52 13.20 -39.37
N ARG A 1116 -98.34 11.97 -39.89
CA ARG A 1116 -98.24 10.76 -39.06
C ARG A 1116 -97.01 10.79 -38.15
N GLY A 1117 -95.86 11.22 -38.65
CA GLY A 1117 -94.64 11.42 -37.86
C GLY A 1117 -94.81 12.47 -36.76
N ILE A 1118 -95.40 13.62 -37.07
CA ILE A 1118 -95.71 14.70 -36.10
C ILE A 1118 -96.63 14.18 -34.99
N VAL A 1119 -97.64 13.39 -35.36
CA VAL A 1119 -98.57 12.78 -34.41
C VAL A 1119 -97.89 11.73 -33.52
N ALA A 1120 -97.00 10.92 -34.08
CA ALA A 1120 -96.23 9.93 -33.32
C ALA A 1120 -95.22 10.57 -32.36
N LEU A 1121 -94.67 11.74 -32.70
CA LEU A 1121 -93.73 12.49 -31.86
C LEU A 1121 -94.41 13.27 -30.71
N ALA A 1122 -95.70 13.57 -30.84
CA ALA A 1122 -96.46 14.38 -29.88
C ALA A 1122 -96.35 13.98 -28.39
N PRO A 1123 -96.31 12.68 -28.01
CA PRO A 1123 -96.15 12.28 -26.61
C PRO A 1123 -94.78 12.64 -26.02
N SER A 1124 -93.75 12.79 -26.87
CA SER A 1124 -92.36 13.04 -26.46
C SER A 1124 -92.03 14.53 -26.33
N VAL A 1125 -92.96 15.43 -26.66
CA VAL A 1125 -92.77 16.89 -26.58
C VAL A 1125 -93.39 17.40 -25.28
N THR A 1126 -92.56 17.84 -24.34
CA THR A 1126 -93.00 18.17 -22.97
C THR A 1126 -93.82 19.47 -22.85
N SER A 1127 -93.87 20.31 -23.90
CA SER A 1127 -94.69 21.54 -23.92
C SER A 1127 -94.90 22.11 -25.34
N PRO A 1128 -95.78 21.53 -26.19
CA PRO A 1128 -96.09 22.12 -27.48
C PRO A 1128 -96.93 23.41 -27.32
N PRO A 1129 -96.79 24.42 -28.20
CA PRO A 1129 -97.67 25.58 -28.24
C PRO A 1129 -99.14 25.16 -28.31
N SER A 1130 -100.05 25.84 -27.60
CA SER A 1130 -101.47 25.45 -27.49
C SER A 1130 -102.17 25.27 -28.85
N GLN A 1131 -101.83 26.10 -29.84
CA GLN A 1131 -102.33 25.99 -31.21
C GLN A 1131 -101.86 24.70 -31.89
N LEU A 1132 -100.60 24.31 -31.69
CA LEU A 1132 -100.01 23.10 -32.24
C LEU A 1132 -100.59 21.85 -31.56
N ALA A 1133 -100.76 21.86 -30.24
CA ALA A 1133 -101.41 20.78 -29.50
C ALA A 1133 -102.84 20.50 -30.01
N THR A 1134 -103.60 21.57 -30.28
CA THR A 1134 -104.96 21.47 -30.82
C THR A 1134 -104.96 20.92 -32.25
N ALA A 1135 -104.00 21.35 -33.09
CA ALA A 1135 -103.84 20.86 -34.45
C ALA A 1135 -103.42 19.38 -34.51
N ILE A 1136 -102.51 18.96 -33.63
CA ILE A 1136 -102.07 17.56 -33.49
C ILE A 1136 -103.22 16.67 -33.03
N ALA A 1137 -104.03 17.11 -32.05
CA ALA A 1137 -105.20 16.35 -31.59
C ALA A 1137 -106.26 16.18 -32.70
N ARG A 1138 -106.46 17.21 -33.54
CA ARG A 1138 -107.33 17.11 -34.73
C ARG A 1138 -106.76 16.15 -35.78
N ALA A 1139 -105.46 16.22 -36.04
CA ALA A 1139 -104.78 15.32 -36.96
C ALA A 1139 -104.81 13.86 -36.47
N GLN A 1140 -104.65 13.62 -35.16
CA GLN A 1140 -104.82 12.31 -34.52
C GLN A 1140 -106.22 11.74 -34.72
N ALA A 1141 -107.26 12.54 -34.46
CA ALA A 1141 -108.64 12.13 -34.66
C ALA A 1141 -108.97 11.84 -36.13
N TRP A 1142 -108.42 12.63 -37.06
CA TRP A 1142 -108.58 12.43 -38.51
C TRP A 1142 -107.85 11.18 -39.01
N LEU A 1143 -106.63 10.92 -38.53
CA LEU A 1143 -105.89 9.71 -38.88
C LEU A 1143 -106.55 8.44 -38.31
N ALA A 1144 -107.15 8.51 -37.12
CA ALA A 1144 -107.86 7.40 -36.50
C ALA A 1144 -109.18 7.04 -37.21
N SER A 1145 -109.85 8.01 -37.86
CA SER A 1145 -111.06 7.76 -38.66
C SER A 1145 -110.77 7.29 -40.09
N ALA A 1146 -109.54 7.44 -40.57
CA ALA A 1146 -109.08 7.07 -41.91
C ALA A 1146 -108.45 5.66 -41.99
N ALA A 1147 -109.07 4.65 -41.38
CA ALA A 1147 -108.72 3.23 -41.57
C ALA A 1147 -109.03 2.77 -43.02
N PRO A 1148 -108.29 1.79 -43.57
CA PRO A 1148 -108.32 1.48 -45.01
C PRO A 1148 -109.67 0.89 -45.44
N GLY A 1149 -110.43 1.63 -46.26
CA GLY A 1149 -111.65 1.11 -46.87
C GLY A 1149 -112.67 2.16 -47.32
N THR A 1150 -112.62 3.39 -46.81
CA THR A 1150 -113.62 4.42 -47.15
C THR A 1150 -113.00 5.54 -47.97
N ARG A 1151 -113.40 5.63 -49.25
CA ARG A 1151 -113.21 6.84 -50.08
C ARG A 1151 -114.01 7.98 -49.45
N SER A 1152 -113.32 8.94 -48.84
CA SER A 1152 -113.82 10.30 -48.67
C SER A 1152 -112.73 11.29 -49.06
N ARG A 1153 -113.10 12.16 -50.00
CA ARG A 1153 -112.37 13.23 -50.70
C ARG A 1153 -111.85 14.34 -49.76
N PRO A 1154 -110.93 15.18 -50.29
CA PRO A 1154 -109.50 15.26 -49.96
C PRO A 1154 -109.17 15.80 -48.57
#